data_AF-A0A3C0VD66-F1
#
_entry.id   AF-A0A3C0VD66-F1
#
_cell.length_a   1.000
_cell.length_b   1.000
_cell.length_c   1.000
_cell.angle_alpha   90.00
_cell.angle_beta   90.00
_cell.angle_gamma   90.00
#
_symmetry.space_group_name_H-M   'P 1'
#
loop_
_entity.id
_entity.type
_entity.pdbx_description
1 polymer ?
#
loop_
_entity_poly.entity_id
_entity_poly.type
_entity_poly.pdbx_seq_one_letter_code
_entity_poly.pdbx_strand_id
1 'polypeptide(L)'
;GIGPEGFRIADGAPGTIRIIGNDRRGLLYGVGKFLHTSAYGDRGFVPGAWRGVSVPAMPVRGIYLATHFQNFYQVAPIEDVARYVEDLSLWGVNGFLVWFGMEEFNGIDDPKARAMLARLRALLGIVKSLGLDACLGCICNDGYANSPAHLRAESGTAGRPHYHTKMGERIYNLGNELCPSKPGVPELQLGYCEEKFRAFADIGLDFWFIAPYDNGGCTCAQCAPWGSNGYLRMAEPIARAYRRAFPGGKVVLSTWYFDRWAYGEWAGMAEKFAREKPDWVDCLMADNFEDYPRYPLDNGVPGGLPLVNFPDISMWGQDPWGGYGANPYPGRIQKRWDETAAKLSGGYPYSEGIYEDLNKVICAQLYWAPGRPAAETVRDYAAFEFSPDVAAGVAAAVAIFEENHARERVGQKAVAAARLLEGADARLTPQARRSWRWRLLRIRAAIDEELHRNSLGRGRAEVLRGAAEELLVISRAENAWPMLRPARIPALNIEGPGLPAAHAEAVAASRPAAWWRMDDFRGRAIADATPHGRAAVCEDGVTLVPPGDPPASALPASRAACLHGGRIRATIDNLPDAYSVEFWFCNTLPVAARPVTAYLFSRGSEGPEGTPGDDLGLSGTSAPDTIPPGRLFFYNGDAAAQVIGKTDLPPDTWHHIVLVRDGRRLAVYLDGNAPPELLGDLPKGYPDGVTQIFLGGRNDNFATLQGRIAEVAVYDRALPPEEATRRHAAAKSGDSH
;
A
#
# COMPACT_ATOMS: atom_id res chain seq x y z
N GLY A 1 48.14 -0.49 -0.17
CA GLY A 1 46.95 -0.59 -1.04
C GLY A 1 46.07 0.63 -0.85
N ILE A 2 44.98 0.76 -1.60
CA ILE A 2 44.00 1.84 -1.42
C ILE A 2 43.19 1.63 -0.12
N GLY A 3 43.07 0.38 0.34
CA GLY A 3 42.25 -0.05 1.46
C GLY A 3 41.23 -1.11 0.99
N PRO A 4 40.77 -2.03 1.85
CA PRO A 4 39.78 -3.05 1.46
C PRO A 4 38.55 -2.41 0.82
N GLU A 5 38.12 -2.94 -0.32
CA GLU A 5 36.98 -2.45 -1.11
C GLU A 5 37.09 -0.96 -1.54
N GLY A 6 38.27 -0.35 -1.39
CA GLY A 6 38.53 1.03 -1.76
C GLY A 6 38.90 1.19 -3.22
N PHE A 7 38.74 2.41 -3.75
CA PHE A 7 39.08 2.74 -5.12
C PHE A 7 39.70 4.12 -5.28
N ARG A 8 40.30 4.34 -6.45
CA ARG A 8 40.82 5.63 -6.91
C ARG A 8 40.30 5.95 -8.31
N ILE A 9 39.81 7.17 -8.51
CA ILE A 9 39.51 7.73 -9.83
C ILE A 9 40.49 8.88 -10.08
N ALA A 10 41.22 8.81 -11.20
CA ALA A 10 42.20 9.82 -11.60
C ALA A 10 42.14 10.04 -13.13
N ASP A 11 42.59 11.19 -13.59
CA ASP A 11 42.81 11.40 -15.02
C ASP A 11 44.01 10.55 -15.50
N GLY A 12 43.90 10.02 -16.71
CA GLY A 12 44.96 9.28 -17.39
C GLY A 12 45.66 10.15 -18.45
N ALA A 13 46.02 9.53 -19.57
CA ALA A 13 46.41 10.27 -20.77
C ALA A 13 45.24 11.16 -21.27
N PRO A 14 45.49 12.18 -22.12
CA PRO A 14 44.44 13.02 -22.66
C PRO A 14 43.25 12.21 -23.20
N GLY A 15 42.04 12.52 -22.73
CA GLY A 15 40.80 11.80 -23.09
C GLY A 15 40.56 10.48 -22.36
N THR A 16 41.37 10.12 -21.36
CA THR A 16 41.24 8.86 -20.60
C THR A 16 40.99 9.13 -19.11
N ILE A 17 40.07 8.37 -18.51
CA ILE A 17 39.86 8.31 -17.06
C ILE A 17 40.27 6.93 -16.56
N ARG A 18 41.04 6.87 -15.46
CA ARG A 18 41.49 5.62 -14.85
C ARG A 18 40.77 5.38 -13.53
N ILE A 19 40.11 4.23 -13.43
CA ILE A 19 39.46 3.72 -12.22
C ILE A 19 40.25 2.51 -11.74
N ILE A 20 40.74 2.54 -10.50
CA ILE A 20 41.53 1.47 -9.89
C ILE A 20 40.87 1.05 -8.58
N GLY A 21 40.46 -0.21 -8.49
CA GLY A 21 40.07 -0.83 -7.22
C GLY A 21 41.27 -1.44 -6.50
N ASN A 22 41.24 -1.45 -5.17
CA ASN A 22 42.17 -2.26 -4.37
C ASN A 22 41.98 -3.76 -4.62
N ASP A 23 40.73 -4.15 -4.89
CA ASP A 23 40.23 -5.48 -5.17
C ASP A 23 39.05 -5.38 -6.16
N ARG A 24 38.41 -6.52 -6.47
CA ARG A 24 37.30 -6.58 -7.44
C ARG A 24 36.11 -5.71 -7.01
N ARG A 25 35.75 -5.73 -5.72
CA ARG A 25 34.65 -4.92 -5.18
C ARG A 25 35.01 -3.44 -5.22
N GLY A 26 36.24 -3.07 -4.85
CA GLY A 26 36.73 -1.70 -5.02
C GLY A 26 36.60 -1.22 -6.47
N LEU A 27 36.92 -2.05 -7.46
CA LEU A 27 36.76 -1.67 -8.86
C LEU A 27 35.27 -1.44 -9.21
N LEU A 28 34.39 -2.36 -8.80
CA LEU A 28 32.94 -2.22 -8.98
C LEU A 28 32.41 -0.91 -8.38
N TYR A 29 32.80 -0.58 -7.15
CA TYR A 29 32.37 0.65 -6.46
C TYR A 29 32.97 1.91 -7.08
N GLY A 30 34.20 1.82 -7.60
CA GLY A 30 34.80 2.91 -8.37
C GLY A 30 34.05 3.18 -9.68
N VAL A 31 33.61 2.13 -10.38
CA VAL A 31 32.75 2.25 -11.55
C VAL A 31 31.40 2.85 -11.16
N GLY A 32 30.76 2.37 -10.09
CA GLY A 32 29.53 2.93 -9.56
C GLY A 32 29.64 4.42 -9.25
N LYS A 33 30.67 4.84 -8.50
CA LYS A 33 30.92 6.27 -8.22
C LYS A 33 31.12 7.09 -9.48
N PHE A 34 31.84 6.56 -10.47
CA PHE A 34 32.03 7.24 -11.75
C PHE A 34 30.70 7.41 -12.49
N LEU A 35 29.87 6.36 -12.57
CA LEU A 35 28.56 6.41 -13.19
C LEU A 35 27.62 7.38 -12.48
N HIS A 36 27.53 7.32 -11.15
CA HIS A 36 26.64 8.17 -10.34
C HIS A 36 27.02 9.66 -10.37
N THR A 37 28.25 9.99 -10.74
CA THR A 37 28.71 11.38 -10.89
C THR A 37 28.80 11.82 -12.35
N SER A 38 28.53 10.92 -13.30
CA SER A 38 28.45 11.22 -14.73
C SER A 38 27.00 11.47 -15.13
N ALA A 39 26.80 12.06 -16.30
CA ALA A 39 25.46 12.32 -16.83
C ALA A 39 25.41 12.18 -18.35
N TYR A 40 24.22 11.98 -18.89
CA TYR A 40 23.97 12.12 -20.33
C TYR A 40 23.23 13.44 -20.57
N GLY A 41 23.72 14.23 -21.53
CA GLY A 41 23.03 15.43 -22.00
C GLY A 41 22.98 15.50 -23.52
N ASP A 42 22.54 16.63 -24.07
CA ASP A 42 22.35 16.81 -25.52
C ASP A 42 23.63 16.64 -26.35
N ARG A 43 24.79 16.75 -25.70
CA ARG A 43 26.12 16.56 -26.32
C ARG A 43 26.73 15.17 -26.08
N GLY A 44 25.94 14.24 -25.54
CA GLY A 44 26.37 12.87 -25.23
C GLY A 44 26.75 12.67 -23.75
N PHE A 45 27.58 11.65 -23.50
CA PHE A 45 28.05 11.30 -22.16
C PHE A 45 29.03 12.34 -21.62
N VAL A 46 28.74 12.88 -20.45
CA VAL A 46 29.59 13.81 -19.71
C VAL A 46 30.17 13.06 -18.51
N PRO A 47 31.48 12.74 -18.51
CA PRO A 47 32.11 12.04 -17.40
C PRO A 47 32.12 12.91 -16.15
N GLY A 48 31.86 12.32 -14.99
CA GLY A 48 31.89 13.01 -13.71
C GLY A 48 33.25 13.63 -13.42
N ALA A 49 33.24 14.80 -12.77
CA ALA A 49 34.46 15.55 -12.45
C ALA A 49 35.17 15.04 -11.18
N TRP A 50 34.54 14.14 -10.41
CA TRP A 50 35.13 13.66 -9.15
C TRP A 50 36.43 12.88 -9.41
N ARG A 51 37.49 13.26 -8.70
CA ARG A 51 38.80 12.60 -8.71
C ARG A 51 39.27 12.46 -7.27
N GLY A 52 39.78 11.30 -6.92
CA GLY A 52 40.20 11.04 -5.55
C GLY A 52 40.25 9.56 -5.19
N VAL A 53 40.44 9.32 -3.91
CA VAL A 53 40.42 8.00 -3.28
C VAL A 53 39.20 7.93 -2.36
N SER A 54 38.50 6.79 -2.39
CA SER A 54 37.36 6.52 -1.51
C SER A 54 37.44 5.09 -0.99
N VAL A 55 37.17 4.92 0.30
CA VAL A 55 37.19 3.63 1.01
C VAL A 55 35.95 3.59 1.90
N PRO A 56 35.17 2.49 1.93
CA PRO A 56 34.02 2.39 2.82
C PRO A 56 34.45 2.43 4.27
N ALA A 57 33.71 3.14 5.13
CA ALA A 57 33.99 3.18 6.55
C ALA A 57 33.59 1.87 7.26
N MET A 58 32.47 1.27 6.84
CA MET A 58 31.93 0.06 7.44
C MET A 58 32.16 -1.18 6.56
N PRO A 59 32.59 -2.32 7.14
CA PRO A 59 32.85 -3.55 6.41
C PRO A 59 31.57 -4.29 5.97
N VAL A 60 30.42 -4.04 6.61
CA VAL A 60 29.15 -4.70 6.28
C VAL A 60 28.17 -3.69 5.70
N ARG A 61 27.73 -3.89 4.46
CA ARG A 61 26.81 -2.99 3.76
C ARG A 61 25.79 -3.83 3.00
N GLY A 62 25.08 -4.68 3.72
CA GLY A 62 24.15 -5.61 3.14
C GLY A 62 22.75 -5.04 3.00
N ILE A 63 21.88 -5.74 2.28
CA ILE A 63 20.42 -5.50 2.23
C ILE A 63 19.71 -6.85 2.43
N TYR A 64 18.68 -6.89 3.27
CA TYR A 64 17.79 -8.04 3.33
C TYR A 64 16.66 -7.85 2.32
N LEU A 65 16.67 -8.67 1.26
CA LEU A 65 15.55 -8.78 0.33
C LEU A 65 14.59 -9.83 0.90
N ALA A 66 13.54 -9.36 1.58
CA ALA A 66 12.56 -10.26 2.17
C ALA A 66 11.83 -11.00 1.04
N THR A 67 11.96 -12.32 0.96
CA THR A 67 11.45 -13.12 -0.17
C THR A 67 10.19 -13.88 0.24
N HIS A 68 9.13 -13.16 0.59
CA HIS A 68 7.88 -13.74 1.08
C HIS A 68 6.65 -12.90 0.68
N PHE A 69 5.46 -13.33 1.08
CA PHE A 69 4.16 -12.66 0.82
C PHE A 69 3.84 -12.35 -0.64
N GLN A 70 4.50 -13.06 -1.57
CA GLN A 70 4.43 -12.82 -3.01
C GLN A 70 4.81 -11.38 -3.38
N ASN A 71 5.76 -10.79 -2.65
CA ASN A 71 6.31 -9.48 -2.94
C ASN A 71 7.22 -9.50 -4.19
N PHE A 72 7.71 -8.32 -4.57
CA PHE A 72 8.53 -8.13 -5.79
C PHE A 72 9.72 -9.11 -5.87
N TYR A 73 10.44 -9.34 -4.78
CA TYR A 73 11.62 -10.20 -4.78
C TYR A 73 11.27 -11.67 -5.01
N GLN A 74 10.10 -12.11 -4.54
CA GLN A 74 9.62 -13.46 -4.73
C GLN A 74 9.11 -13.70 -6.16
N VAL A 75 8.36 -12.74 -6.74
CA VAL A 75 7.57 -13.01 -7.97
C VAL A 75 8.05 -12.30 -9.23
N ALA A 76 8.84 -11.21 -9.15
CA ALA A 76 9.31 -10.51 -10.33
C ALA A 76 10.23 -11.41 -11.19
N PRO A 77 10.30 -11.20 -12.52
CA PRO A 77 11.29 -11.87 -13.38
C PRO A 77 12.69 -11.82 -12.75
N ILE A 78 13.42 -12.94 -12.78
CA ILE A 78 14.72 -13.01 -12.11
C ILE A 78 15.71 -11.99 -12.70
N GLU A 79 15.56 -11.66 -13.98
CA GLU A 79 16.35 -10.67 -14.70
C GLU A 79 16.09 -9.25 -14.18
N ASP A 80 14.86 -8.95 -13.74
CA ASP A 80 14.52 -7.65 -13.15
C ASP A 80 15.18 -7.52 -11.77
N VAL A 81 15.15 -8.58 -10.97
CA VAL A 81 15.82 -8.62 -9.66
C VAL A 81 17.35 -8.62 -9.82
N ALA A 82 17.89 -9.30 -10.83
CA ALA A 82 19.32 -9.31 -11.12
C ALA A 82 19.85 -7.90 -11.40
N ARG A 83 19.19 -7.15 -12.30
CA ARG A 83 19.53 -5.76 -12.58
C ARG A 83 19.42 -4.89 -11.34
N TYR A 84 18.43 -5.15 -10.48
CA TYR A 84 18.28 -4.40 -9.24
C TYR A 84 19.41 -4.66 -8.23
N VAL A 85 19.86 -5.92 -8.10
CA VAL A 85 21.04 -6.28 -7.32
C VAL A 85 22.30 -5.61 -7.86
N GLU A 86 22.47 -5.58 -9.19
CA GLU A 86 23.56 -4.87 -9.86
C GLU A 86 23.54 -3.36 -9.53
N ASP A 87 22.40 -2.70 -9.67
CA ASP A 87 22.22 -1.28 -9.34
C ASP A 87 22.63 -0.99 -7.89
N LEU A 88 22.12 -1.77 -6.92
CA LEU A 88 22.46 -1.58 -5.51
C LEU A 88 23.95 -1.84 -5.23
N SER A 89 24.57 -2.77 -5.95
CA SER A 89 26.02 -3.02 -5.84
C SER A 89 26.86 -1.82 -6.30
N LEU A 90 26.41 -1.06 -7.30
CA LEU A 90 27.08 0.17 -7.73
C LEU A 90 27.02 1.27 -6.65
N TRP A 91 26.02 1.22 -5.78
CA TRP A 91 25.92 2.08 -4.59
C TRP A 91 26.76 1.60 -3.39
N GLY A 92 27.55 0.54 -3.55
CA GLY A 92 28.47 0.07 -2.52
C GLY A 92 27.92 -1.06 -1.65
N VAL A 93 26.73 -1.60 -1.95
CA VAL A 93 26.19 -2.78 -1.26
C VAL A 93 27.12 -3.98 -1.50
N ASN A 94 27.42 -4.73 -0.44
CA ASN A 94 28.38 -5.83 -0.50
C ASN A 94 27.83 -7.21 -0.13
N GLY A 95 26.57 -7.29 0.32
CA GLY A 95 25.91 -8.56 0.62
C GLY A 95 24.41 -8.49 0.48
N PHE A 96 23.79 -9.64 0.21
CA PHE A 96 22.34 -9.76 0.10
C PHE A 96 21.85 -10.95 0.91
N LEU A 97 20.95 -10.64 1.84
CA LEU A 97 20.24 -11.63 2.65
C LEU A 97 18.93 -11.98 1.98
N VAL A 98 18.60 -13.27 1.99
CA VAL A 98 17.28 -13.81 1.67
C VAL A 98 16.84 -14.78 2.76
N TRP A 99 15.57 -15.17 2.75
CA TRP A 99 15.00 -16.08 3.73
C TRP A 99 14.17 -17.17 3.08
N PHE A 100 14.31 -18.38 3.62
CA PHE A 100 13.48 -19.53 3.28
C PHE A 100 12.55 -19.80 4.46
N GLY A 101 11.34 -19.24 4.41
CA GLY A 101 10.29 -19.44 5.40
C GLY A 101 9.75 -20.86 5.36
N MET A 102 10.07 -21.66 6.38
CA MET A 102 9.71 -23.08 6.41
C MET A 102 8.23 -23.29 6.71
N GLU A 103 7.61 -22.34 7.39
CA GLU A 103 6.20 -22.32 7.78
C GLU A 103 5.23 -22.44 6.60
N GLU A 104 5.68 -22.11 5.38
CA GLU A 104 4.86 -22.23 4.16
C GLU A 104 4.82 -23.65 3.57
N PHE A 105 5.67 -24.57 4.05
CA PHE A 105 5.93 -25.86 3.40
C PHE A 105 5.85 -27.05 4.35
N ASN A 106 5.62 -28.24 3.81
CA ASN A 106 5.58 -29.50 4.59
C ASN A 106 6.93 -30.26 4.62
N GLY A 107 7.98 -29.67 4.04
CA GLY A 107 9.30 -30.28 3.91
C GLY A 107 10.08 -29.64 2.75
N ILE A 108 11.38 -29.88 2.69
CA ILE A 108 12.24 -29.30 1.63
C ILE A 108 11.89 -29.80 0.22
N ASP A 109 11.29 -30.99 0.13
CA ASP A 109 10.87 -31.62 -1.12
C ASP A 109 9.43 -31.28 -1.54
N ASP A 110 8.71 -30.48 -0.75
CA ASP A 110 7.42 -29.92 -1.15
C ASP A 110 7.59 -29.17 -2.49
N PRO A 111 6.72 -29.37 -3.50
CA PRO A 111 6.85 -28.69 -4.79
C PRO A 111 6.98 -27.17 -4.67
N LYS A 112 6.30 -26.54 -3.70
CA LYS A 112 6.42 -25.10 -3.44
C LYS A 112 7.75 -24.75 -2.79
N ALA A 113 8.24 -25.57 -1.86
CA ALA A 113 9.58 -25.43 -1.29
C ALA A 113 10.66 -25.52 -2.38
N ARG A 114 10.55 -26.49 -3.29
CA ARG A 114 11.48 -26.66 -4.41
C ARG A 114 11.49 -25.47 -5.35
N ALA A 115 10.32 -24.90 -5.65
CA ALA A 115 10.21 -23.68 -6.44
C ALA A 115 10.86 -22.47 -5.75
N MET A 116 10.59 -22.29 -4.44
CA MET A 116 11.21 -21.24 -3.64
C MET A 116 12.74 -21.41 -3.58
N LEU A 117 13.24 -22.62 -3.34
CA LEU A 117 14.68 -22.90 -3.35
C LEU A 117 15.32 -22.58 -4.69
N ALA A 118 14.69 -22.96 -5.80
CA ALA A 118 15.20 -22.63 -7.14
C ALA A 118 15.32 -21.11 -7.31
N ARG A 119 14.31 -20.35 -6.85
CA ARG A 119 14.30 -18.89 -6.87
C ARG A 119 15.43 -18.29 -6.03
N LEU A 120 15.56 -18.71 -4.76
CA LEU A 120 16.58 -18.20 -3.85
C LEU A 120 18.01 -18.54 -4.33
N ARG A 121 18.21 -19.76 -4.86
CA ARG A 121 19.50 -20.18 -5.44
C ARG A 121 19.86 -19.35 -6.66
N ALA A 122 18.90 -19.04 -7.53
CA ALA A 122 19.15 -18.17 -8.68
C ALA A 122 19.58 -16.76 -8.23
N LEU A 123 18.88 -16.18 -7.25
CA LEU A 123 19.20 -14.87 -6.69
C LEU A 123 20.60 -14.86 -6.06
N LEU A 124 20.90 -15.80 -5.16
CA LEU A 124 22.21 -15.87 -4.52
C LEU A 124 23.34 -16.23 -5.51
N GLY A 125 23.04 -17.00 -6.56
CA GLY A 125 23.98 -17.24 -7.66
C GLY A 125 24.38 -15.95 -8.39
N ILE A 126 23.43 -15.03 -8.64
CA ILE A 126 23.71 -13.70 -9.19
C ILE A 126 24.57 -12.88 -8.23
N VAL A 127 24.25 -12.90 -6.94
CA VAL A 127 25.05 -12.20 -5.91
C VAL A 127 26.50 -12.68 -5.92
N LYS A 128 26.73 -14.00 -6.00
CA LYS A 128 28.08 -14.57 -6.08
C LYS A 128 28.79 -14.25 -7.39
N SER A 129 28.10 -14.19 -8.52
CA SER A 129 28.71 -13.86 -9.81
C SER A 129 29.25 -12.42 -9.85
N LEU A 130 28.63 -11.51 -9.09
CA LEU A 130 29.10 -10.14 -8.86
C LEU A 130 30.23 -10.05 -7.83
N GLY A 131 30.61 -11.16 -7.20
CA GLY A 131 31.63 -11.21 -6.14
C GLY A 131 31.16 -10.65 -4.80
N LEU A 132 29.84 -10.61 -4.56
CA LEU A 132 29.22 -10.11 -3.34
C LEU A 132 28.92 -11.26 -2.36
N ASP A 133 28.57 -10.92 -1.12
CA ASP A 133 28.29 -11.89 -0.06
C ASP A 133 26.86 -12.44 -0.19
N ALA A 134 26.74 -13.75 -0.38
CA ALA A 134 25.45 -14.45 -0.40
C ALA A 134 25.07 -14.88 1.02
N CYS A 135 23.92 -14.38 1.51
CA CYS A 135 23.52 -14.56 2.89
C CYS A 135 22.14 -15.23 2.98
N LEU A 136 21.98 -16.16 3.92
CA LEU A 136 20.72 -16.85 4.17
C LEU A 136 20.35 -16.74 5.65
N GLY A 137 19.07 -16.44 5.90
CA GLY A 137 18.52 -16.34 7.25
C GLY A 137 17.72 -17.56 7.66
N CYS A 138 17.61 -17.78 8.97
CA CYS A 138 16.68 -18.71 9.57
C CYS A 138 16.14 -18.19 10.91
N ILE A 139 14.94 -18.62 11.27
CA ILE A 139 14.51 -18.60 12.66
C ILE A 139 15.10 -19.82 13.38
N CYS A 140 15.61 -19.62 14.60
CA CYS A 140 16.40 -20.60 15.33
C CYS A 140 15.65 -21.91 15.61
N ASN A 141 14.36 -21.81 15.93
CA ASN A 141 13.49 -22.96 16.21
C ASN A 141 12.35 -23.11 15.20
N ASP A 142 12.56 -22.63 13.97
CA ASP A 142 11.58 -22.73 12.88
C ASP A 142 11.16 -24.18 12.59
N GLY A 143 9.96 -24.38 12.06
CA GLY A 143 9.48 -25.70 11.68
C GLY A 143 8.67 -25.68 10.40
N TYR A 144 8.64 -26.80 9.68
CA TYR A 144 7.69 -26.97 8.58
C TYR A 144 6.24 -26.92 9.08
N ALA A 145 5.29 -26.57 8.22
CA ALA A 145 3.86 -26.44 8.56
C ALA A 145 3.29 -27.71 9.24
N ASN A 146 3.79 -28.88 8.84
CA ASN A 146 3.44 -30.19 9.40
C ASN A 146 4.32 -30.65 10.57
N SER A 147 5.06 -29.75 11.23
CA SER A 147 5.90 -30.11 12.37
C SER A 147 5.08 -30.83 13.47
N PRO A 148 5.63 -31.87 14.13
CA PRO A 148 4.84 -32.69 15.04
C PRO A 148 4.29 -31.89 16.22
N ALA A 149 2.96 -31.90 16.41
CA ALA A 149 2.30 -31.04 17.39
C ALA A 149 2.85 -31.18 18.82
N HIS A 150 3.17 -32.41 19.24
CA HIS A 150 3.74 -32.69 20.56
C HIS A 150 5.15 -32.12 20.77
N LEU A 151 5.88 -31.78 19.70
CA LEU A 151 7.23 -31.18 19.74
C LEU A 151 7.24 -29.65 19.66
N ARG A 152 6.09 -29.03 19.39
CA ARG A 152 6.00 -27.58 19.18
C ARG A 152 6.32 -26.74 20.41
N ALA A 153 6.77 -25.52 20.17
CA ALA A 153 7.06 -24.52 21.18
C ALA A 153 5.79 -24.06 21.92
N GLU A 154 5.98 -23.61 23.16
CA GLU A 154 4.93 -22.94 23.91
C GLU A 154 5.00 -21.44 23.62
N SER A 155 3.85 -20.78 23.43
CA SER A 155 3.82 -19.36 23.02
C SER A 155 3.17 -18.42 24.02
N GLY A 156 2.39 -18.91 24.99
CA GLY A 156 1.70 -18.06 25.95
C GLY A 156 2.69 -17.34 26.88
N THR A 157 2.49 -16.05 27.16
CA THR A 157 3.33 -15.26 28.07
C THR A 157 2.67 -15.03 29.43
N ALA A 158 1.33 -15.07 29.49
CA ALA A 158 0.57 -14.84 30.70
C ALA A 158 0.85 -15.89 31.79
N GLY A 159 1.11 -15.43 33.01
CA GLY A 159 1.36 -16.30 34.17
C GLY A 159 2.67 -17.08 34.11
N ARG A 160 3.57 -16.77 33.16
CA ARG A 160 4.84 -17.48 33.00
C ARG A 160 6.01 -16.74 33.65
N PRO A 161 6.86 -17.43 34.41
CA PRO A 161 8.10 -16.84 34.92
C PRO A 161 8.95 -16.26 33.79
N HIS A 162 9.57 -15.10 34.03
CA HIS A 162 10.41 -14.34 33.10
C HIS A 162 9.70 -13.66 31.91
N TYR A 163 8.40 -13.87 31.71
CA TYR A 163 7.67 -13.26 30.61
C TYR A 163 6.67 -12.19 31.08
N HIS A 164 6.38 -11.26 30.19
CA HIS A 164 5.36 -10.24 30.35
C HIS A 164 4.49 -10.14 29.10
N THR A 165 3.29 -9.59 29.27
CA THR A 165 2.25 -9.53 28.23
C THR A 165 2.41 -8.31 27.30
N LYS A 166 3.58 -7.67 27.26
CA LYS A 166 3.72 -6.46 26.44
C LYS A 166 3.71 -6.87 24.96
N MET A 167 2.69 -6.39 24.23
CA MET A 167 2.34 -6.74 22.84
C MET A 167 1.65 -8.12 22.64
N GLY A 168 0.90 -8.61 23.65
CA GLY A 168 -0.07 -9.71 23.50
C GLY A 168 0.03 -10.81 24.56
N GLU A 169 -0.97 -11.71 24.62
CA GLU A 169 -0.96 -12.89 25.49
C GLU A 169 0.02 -13.99 25.04
N ARG A 170 0.61 -13.83 23.85
CA ARG A 170 1.58 -14.75 23.26
C ARG A 170 2.74 -14.00 22.60
N ILE A 171 3.88 -14.66 22.47
CA ILE A 171 4.94 -14.22 21.54
C ILE A 171 4.48 -14.41 20.09
N TYR A 172 5.14 -13.76 19.12
CA TYR A 172 4.77 -13.79 17.69
C TYR A 172 5.07 -15.14 17.01
N ASN A 173 4.74 -16.26 17.65
CA ASN A 173 4.95 -17.61 17.14
C ASN A 173 3.78 -18.07 16.22
N LEU A 174 4.08 -18.67 15.07
CA LEU A 174 3.06 -19.10 14.08
C LEU A 174 2.45 -20.46 14.40
N GLY A 175 3.03 -21.20 15.35
CA GLY A 175 2.47 -22.41 15.91
C GLY A 175 3.02 -23.68 15.28
N ASN A 176 4.12 -23.61 14.55
CA ASN A 176 4.83 -24.71 13.88
C ASN A 176 6.29 -24.82 14.36
N GLU A 177 6.77 -23.85 15.10
CA GLU A 177 8.11 -23.82 15.67
C GLU A 177 8.25 -24.87 16.77
N LEU A 178 9.47 -25.34 16.97
CA LEU A 178 9.78 -26.45 17.83
C LEU A 178 10.36 -25.99 19.17
N CYS A 179 10.16 -26.77 20.24
CA CYS A 179 10.73 -26.48 21.55
C CYS A 179 12.11 -27.15 21.69
N PRO A 180 13.24 -26.42 21.74
CA PRO A 180 14.58 -27.02 21.84
C PRO A 180 14.83 -27.83 23.12
N SER A 181 13.94 -27.73 24.10
CA SER A 181 14.00 -28.50 25.35
C SER A 181 13.25 -29.84 25.30
N LYS A 182 12.52 -30.13 24.21
CA LYS A 182 11.89 -31.45 24.03
C LYS A 182 12.87 -32.44 23.41
N PRO A 183 12.89 -33.72 23.86
CA PRO A 183 13.78 -34.75 23.30
C PRO A 183 13.62 -34.88 21.78
N GLY A 184 14.73 -34.99 21.06
CA GLY A 184 14.75 -35.15 19.59
C GLY A 184 14.59 -33.85 18.80
N VAL A 185 14.18 -32.74 19.43
CA VAL A 185 14.02 -31.46 18.73
C VAL A 185 15.36 -30.86 18.28
N PRO A 186 16.43 -30.81 19.11
CA PRO A 186 17.71 -30.29 18.64
C PRO A 186 18.24 -31.01 17.40
N GLU A 187 18.13 -32.33 17.34
CA GLU A 187 18.54 -33.14 16.19
C GLU A 187 17.67 -32.85 14.96
N LEU A 188 16.35 -32.75 15.14
CA LEU A 188 15.42 -32.42 14.07
C LEU A 188 15.70 -31.02 13.48
N GLN A 189 15.90 -30.02 14.36
CA GLN A 189 16.19 -28.64 13.96
C GLN A 189 17.53 -28.52 13.22
N LEU A 190 18.55 -29.27 13.65
CA LEU A 190 19.81 -29.39 12.94
C LEU A 190 19.62 -30.01 11.55
N GLY A 191 18.84 -31.09 11.45
CA GLY A 191 18.52 -31.73 10.17
C GLY A 191 17.86 -30.75 9.19
N TYR A 192 16.89 -29.95 9.66
CA TYR A 192 16.26 -28.89 8.85
C TYR A 192 17.24 -27.83 8.38
N CYS A 193 18.23 -27.46 9.20
CA CYS A 193 19.27 -26.52 8.77
C CYS A 193 20.24 -27.17 7.77
N GLU A 194 20.64 -28.41 7.99
CA GLU A 194 21.55 -29.16 7.11
C GLU A 194 20.93 -29.47 5.75
N GLU A 195 19.61 -29.67 5.67
CA GLU A 195 18.85 -29.68 4.41
C GLU A 195 19.10 -28.41 3.59
N LYS A 196 18.98 -27.23 4.23
CA LYS A 196 19.25 -25.93 3.59
C LYS A 196 20.73 -25.82 3.22
N PHE A 197 21.67 -26.19 4.10
CA PHE A 197 23.09 -26.14 3.79
C PHE A 197 23.45 -26.97 2.55
N ARG A 198 22.91 -28.20 2.45
CA ARG A 198 23.06 -29.04 1.25
C ARG A 198 22.44 -28.39 0.02
N ALA A 199 21.28 -27.76 0.17
CA ALA A 199 20.59 -27.08 -0.93
C ALA A 199 21.32 -25.81 -1.44
N PHE A 200 22.32 -25.28 -0.74
CA PHE A 200 23.11 -24.10 -1.16
C PHE A 200 24.62 -24.37 -1.25
N ALA A 201 25.05 -25.63 -1.11
CA ALA A 201 26.47 -25.99 -1.02
C ALA A 201 27.31 -25.56 -2.24
N ASP A 202 26.75 -25.64 -3.44
CA ASP A 202 27.40 -25.26 -4.71
C ASP A 202 27.38 -23.74 -4.96
N ILE A 203 26.44 -23.00 -4.38
CA ILE A 203 26.42 -21.52 -4.43
C ILE A 203 27.46 -20.95 -3.45
N GLY A 204 27.54 -21.54 -2.26
CA GLY A 204 28.37 -21.05 -1.16
C GLY A 204 27.67 -19.91 -0.40
N LEU A 205 27.48 -20.10 0.91
CA LEU A 205 26.90 -19.09 1.79
C LEU A 205 28.00 -18.39 2.58
N ASP A 206 28.11 -17.08 2.45
CA ASP A 206 29.13 -16.27 3.12
C ASP A 206 28.70 -15.84 4.52
N PHE A 207 27.39 -15.67 4.74
CA PHE A 207 26.81 -15.37 6.05
C PHE A 207 25.59 -16.24 6.35
N TRP A 208 25.45 -16.65 7.61
CA TRP A 208 24.28 -17.32 8.16
C TRP A 208 23.68 -16.49 9.29
N PHE A 209 22.43 -16.06 9.11
CA PHE A 209 21.70 -15.26 10.10
C PHE A 209 20.77 -16.16 10.91
N ILE A 210 20.96 -16.18 12.23
CA ILE A 210 20.11 -16.96 13.14
C ILE A 210 19.27 -15.98 13.94
N ALA A 211 17.94 -15.98 13.76
CA ALA A 211 17.04 -15.07 14.45
C ALA A 211 16.28 -15.73 15.62
N PRO A 212 16.07 -15.01 16.74
CA PRO A 212 15.39 -15.53 17.93
C PRO A 212 13.87 -15.45 17.82
N TYR A 213 13.39 -14.39 17.18
CA TYR A 213 11.99 -13.97 17.11
C TYR A 213 11.64 -13.60 15.66
N ASP A 214 10.49 -12.95 15.49
CA ASP A 214 9.57 -13.11 14.36
C ASP A 214 8.74 -14.36 14.64
N ASN A 215 8.61 -15.34 13.74
CA ASN A 215 7.82 -16.55 14.05
C ASN A 215 8.44 -17.44 15.16
N GLY A 216 9.66 -17.16 15.61
CA GLY A 216 10.40 -17.92 16.62
C GLY A 216 10.03 -17.68 18.08
N GLY A 217 10.49 -18.60 18.93
CA GLY A 217 10.47 -18.48 20.39
C GLY A 217 9.77 -19.61 21.13
N CYS A 218 10.10 -19.78 22.42
CA CYS A 218 9.47 -20.77 23.28
C CYS A 218 9.40 -20.27 24.74
N THR A 219 8.19 -20.29 25.31
CA THR A 219 7.92 -19.79 26.66
C THR A 219 7.88 -20.88 27.73
N CYS A 220 8.31 -22.11 27.42
CA CYS A 220 8.41 -23.18 28.42
C CYS A 220 9.48 -22.86 29.46
N ALA A 221 9.32 -23.38 30.69
CA ALA A 221 10.21 -23.07 31.80
C ALA A 221 11.68 -23.42 31.54
N GLN A 222 11.95 -24.44 30.71
CA GLN A 222 13.32 -24.85 30.37
C GLN A 222 13.99 -23.97 29.31
N CYS A 223 13.20 -23.26 28.51
CA CYS A 223 13.67 -22.33 27.49
C CYS A 223 13.75 -20.89 28.01
N ALA A 224 13.04 -20.55 29.09
CA ALA A 224 12.94 -19.21 29.63
C ALA A 224 14.26 -18.70 30.28
N PRO A 225 14.55 -17.39 30.20
CA PRO A 225 14.09 -16.46 29.16
C PRO A 225 14.62 -16.92 27.78
N TRP A 226 13.76 -16.94 26.76
CA TRP A 226 14.07 -17.53 25.45
C TRP A 226 15.40 -17.06 24.87
N GLY A 227 15.57 -15.75 24.68
CA GLY A 227 16.69 -15.13 23.99
C GLY A 227 18.04 -15.37 24.66
N SER A 228 18.11 -15.41 26.00
CA SER A 228 19.37 -15.69 26.70
C SER A 228 19.55 -17.16 27.08
N ASN A 229 18.57 -18.05 26.86
CA ASN A 229 18.64 -19.46 27.23
C ASN A 229 18.30 -20.40 26.06
N GLY A 230 17.01 -20.66 25.80
CA GLY A 230 16.58 -21.62 24.78
C GLY A 230 17.13 -21.32 23.38
N TYR A 231 17.15 -20.04 23.00
CA TYR A 231 17.71 -19.55 21.75
C TYR A 231 19.20 -19.83 21.63
N LEU A 232 20.02 -19.42 22.61
CA LEU A 232 21.48 -19.59 22.54
C LEU A 232 21.89 -21.07 22.52
N ARG A 233 21.20 -21.90 23.33
CA ARG A 233 21.42 -23.34 23.37
C ARG A 233 21.18 -24.02 22.01
N MET A 234 20.24 -23.51 21.22
CA MET A 234 19.93 -24.04 19.89
C MET A 234 20.76 -23.36 18.78
N ALA A 235 21.05 -22.08 18.91
CA ALA A 235 21.82 -21.32 17.93
C ALA A 235 23.27 -21.81 17.81
N GLU A 236 23.92 -22.15 18.92
CA GLU A 236 25.30 -22.63 18.91
C GLU A 236 25.50 -23.90 18.05
N PRO A 237 24.77 -25.01 18.26
CA PRO A 237 24.96 -26.20 17.42
C PRO A 237 24.61 -25.94 15.95
N ILE A 238 23.62 -25.09 15.65
CA ILE A 238 23.30 -24.66 14.27
C ILE A 238 24.48 -23.91 13.65
N ALA A 239 25.06 -22.95 14.38
CA ALA A 239 26.22 -22.18 13.93
C ALA A 239 27.45 -23.06 13.67
N ARG A 240 27.69 -24.04 14.56
CA ARG A 240 28.78 -25.01 14.37
C ARG A 240 28.52 -25.92 13.17
N ALA A 241 27.27 -26.32 12.91
CA ALA A 241 26.91 -27.08 11.71
C ALA A 241 27.11 -26.27 10.43
N TYR A 242 26.70 -25.01 10.44
CA TYR A 242 26.95 -24.08 9.33
C TYR A 242 28.44 -23.96 9.02
N ARG A 243 29.30 -23.74 10.03
CA ARG A 243 30.75 -23.63 9.82
C ARG A 243 31.39 -24.92 9.30
N ARG A 244 30.85 -26.10 9.63
CA ARG A 244 31.31 -27.35 9.01
C ARG A 244 30.95 -27.41 7.54
N ALA A 245 29.75 -26.95 7.16
CA ALA A 245 29.32 -26.91 5.77
C ALA A 245 30.01 -25.79 4.97
N PHE A 246 30.33 -24.66 5.61
CA PHE A 246 30.91 -23.47 5.00
C PHE A 246 32.07 -22.93 5.88
N PRO A 247 33.30 -23.47 5.78
CA PRO A 247 34.41 -23.14 6.68
C PRO A 247 34.86 -21.67 6.68
N GLY A 248 34.59 -20.92 5.61
CA GLY A 248 34.89 -19.49 5.51
C GLY A 248 33.69 -18.58 5.84
N GLY A 249 32.54 -19.16 6.16
CA GLY A 249 31.30 -18.45 6.40
C GLY A 249 31.25 -17.79 7.78
N LYS A 250 30.49 -16.70 7.88
CA LYS A 250 30.31 -15.92 9.13
C LYS A 250 28.93 -16.14 9.72
N VAL A 251 28.85 -16.21 11.04
CA VAL A 251 27.60 -16.36 11.78
C VAL A 251 27.18 -15.00 12.34
N VAL A 252 25.95 -14.60 12.02
CA VAL A 252 25.30 -13.42 12.58
C VAL A 252 24.19 -13.86 13.51
N LEU A 253 24.32 -13.49 14.78
CA LEU A 253 23.31 -13.77 15.79
C LEU A 253 22.40 -12.55 15.95
N SER A 254 21.12 -12.70 15.62
CA SER A 254 20.16 -11.62 15.78
C SER A 254 19.68 -11.50 17.23
N THR A 255 19.41 -10.27 17.63
CA THR A 255 18.76 -9.92 18.90
C THR A 255 17.42 -9.25 18.66
N TRP A 256 16.88 -9.39 17.43
CA TRP A 256 15.56 -8.87 17.04
C TRP A 256 14.52 -9.19 18.11
N TYR A 257 13.85 -8.17 18.67
CA TYR A 257 12.87 -8.29 19.76
C TYR A 257 13.35 -8.84 21.11
N PHE A 258 14.65 -8.85 21.38
CA PHE A 258 15.13 -9.07 22.75
C PHE A 258 14.49 -8.07 23.73
N ASP A 259 14.06 -8.59 24.87
CA ASP A 259 13.33 -7.92 25.94
C ASP A 259 11.94 -7.37 25.54
N ARG A 260 11.40 -7.75 24.37
CA ARG A 260 10.04 -7.35 23.97
C ARG A 260 8.96 -8.08 24.77
N TRP A 261 9.18 -9.36 25.07
CA TRP A 261 8.23 -10.22 25.81
C TRP A 261 8.81 -10.84 27.08
N ALA A 262 10.14 -10.95 27.18
CA ALA A 262 10.80 -11.53 28.34
C ALA A 262 11.67 -10.48 29.03
N TYR A 263 12.06 -10.72 30.28
CA TYR A 263 12.99 -9.87 31.00
C TYR A 263 14.41 -10.44 30.96
N GLY A 264 15.39 -9.57 30.71
CA GLY A 264 16.80 -9.87 30.94
C GLY A 264 17.44 -10.74 29.87
N GLU A 265 16.91 -10.74 28.65
CA GLU A 265 17.48 -11.44 27.50
C GLU A 265 18.81 -10.80 27.09
N TRP A 266 18.85 -9.47 26.98
CA TRP A 266 20.08 -8.74 26.74
C TRP A 266 21.11 -8.96 27.85
N ALA A 267 20.69 -8.77 29.11
CA ALA A 267 21.56 -8.92 30.27
C ALA A 267 22.10 -10.35 30.40
N GLY A 268 21.26 -11.36 30.19
CA GLY A 268 21.65 -12.77 30.27
C GLY A 268 22.61 -13.17 29.15
N MET A 269 22.42 -12.66 27.92
CA MET A 269 23.38 -12.86 26.83
C MET A 269 24.73 -12.21 27.17
N ALA A 270 24.71 -10.96 27.66
CA ALA A 270 25.93 -10.25 28.03
C ALA A 270 26.71 -10.97 29.14
N GLU A 271 26.02 -11.45 30.18
CA GLU A 271 26.65 -12.22 31.25
C GLU A 271 27.31 -13.50 30.71
N LYS A 272 26.60 -14.27 29.87
CA LYS A 272 27.13 -15.49 29.26
C LYS A 272 28.36 -15.21 28.40
N PHE A 273 28.31 -14.20 27.54
CA PHE A 273 29.42 -13.85 26.66
C PHE A 273 30.59 -13.19 27.39
N ALA A 274 30.36 -12.60 28.56
CA ALA A 274 31.42 -12.11 29.43
C ALA A 274 32.15 -13.25 30.17
N ARG A 275 31.43 -14.31 30.54
CA ARG A 275 32.02 -15.53 31.14
C ARG A 275 32.85 -16.29 30.10
N GLU A 276 32.34 -16.44 28.89
CA GLU A 276 33.02 -17.10 27.79
C GLU A 276 32.67 -16.40 26.48
N LYS A 277 33.65 -15.76 25.85
CA LYS A 277 33.45 -15.09 24.57
C LYS A 277 33.11 -16.15 23.51
N PRO A 278 31.96 -16.06 22.81
CA PRO A 278 31.55 -17.10 21.88
C PRO A 278 32.52 -17.20 20.70
N ASP A 279 33.06 -18.39 20.47
CA ASP A 279 33.93 -18.69 19.32
C ASP A 279 33.14 -18.99 18.03
N TRP A 280 31.83 -19.20 18.16
CA TRP A 280 30.91 -19.63 17.10
C TRP A 280 30.07 -18.48 16.50
N VAL A 281 30.23 -17.24 16.98
CA VAL A 281 29.56 -16.03 16.49
C VAL A 281 30.58 -15.03 15.98
N ASP A 282 30.34 -14.46 14.81
CA ASP A 282 31.22 -13.44 14.21
C ASP A 282 30.68 -12.02 14.40
N CYS A 283 29.35 -11.88 14.48
CA CYS A 283 28.68 -10.58 14.56
C CYS A 283 27.33 -10.69 15.27
N LEU A 284 26.93 -9.64 15.98
CA LEU A 284 25.57 -9.47 16.46
C LEU A 284 24.79 -8.56 15.52
N MET A 285 23.51 -8.86 15.33
CA MET A 285 22.56 -7.97 14.68
C MET A 285 21.58 -7.45 15.72
N ALA A 286 21.43 -6.13 15.83
CA ALA A 286 20.50 -5.51 16.76
C ALA A 286 19.65 -4.47 16.07
N ASP A 287 18.34 -4.63 16.22
CA ASP A 287 17.38 -3.60 15.90
C ASP A 287 16.00 -3.95 16.45
N ASN A 288 15.04 -3.05 16.27
CA ASN A 288 13.64 -3.24 16.64
C ASN A 288 12.74 -2.42 15.71
N PHE A 289 11.45 -2.75 15.66
CA PHE A 289 10.50 -2.11 14.74
C PHE A 289 10.33 -0.61 15.02
N GLU A 290 10.26 -0.24 16.30
CA GLU A 290 10.02 1.14 16.75
C GLU A 290 11.35 1.87 17.03
N ASP A 291 11.80 1.79 18.29
CA ASP A 291 13.01 2.42 18.79
C ASP A 291 14.15 1.40 18.89
N TYR A 292 15.37 1.85 18.61
CA TYR A 292 16.56 1.00 18.70
C TYR A 292 16.74 0.48 20.14
N PRO A 293 17.16 -0.79 20.35
CA PRO A 293 17.36 -1.33 21.69
C PRO A 293 18.39 -0.51 22.47
N ARG A 294 18.00 0.00 23.65
CA ARG A 294 18.87 0.82 24.50
C ARG A 294 20.06 0.06 25.08
N TYR A 295 19.90 -1.23 25.35
CA TYR A 295 20.92 -2.03 26.02
C TYR A 295 22.33 -1.92 25.40
N PRO A 296 22.54 -2.18 24.09
CA PRO A 296 23.87 -2.06 23.47
C PRO A 296 24.43 -0.63 23.45
N LEU A 297 23.57 0.40 23.52
CA LEU A 297 24.00 1.79 23.61
C LEU A 297 24.55 2.10 25.00
N ASP A 298 23.82 1.67 26.04
CA ASP A 298 24.10 2.01 27.44
C ASP A 298 25.15 1.10 28.09
N ASN A 299 25.19 -0.19 27.71
CA ASN A 299 26.03 -1.22 28.36
C ASN A 299 27.15 -1.75 27.46
N GLY A 300 27.17 -1.34 26.19
CA GLY A 300 28.07 -1.90 25.19
C GLY A 300 27.55 -3.21 24.58
N VAL A 301 28.25 -3.66 23.54
CA VAL A 301 27.83 -4.84 22.76
C VAL A 301 28.25 -6.13 23.48
N PRO A 302 27.33 -7.07 23.74
CA PRO A 302 27.67 -8.36 24.35
C PRO A 302 28.86 -9.05 23.67
N GLY A 303 29.84 -9.50 24.48
CA GLY A 303 31.07 -10.15 24.00
C GLY A 303 32.07 -9.23 23.26
N GLY A 304 31.79 -7.93 23.17
CA GLY A 304 32.60 -7.00 22.38
C GLY A 304 32.66 -7.36 20.89
N LEU A 305 31.59 -8.00 20.39
CA LEU A 305 31.46 -8.42 19.00
C LEU A 305 31.13 -7.22 18.09
N PRO A 306 31.46 -7.29 16.78
CA PRO A 306 30.92 -6.36 15.80
C PRO A 306 29.39 -6.34 15.84
N LEU A 307 28.80 -5.16 15.71
CA LEU A 307 27.35 -4.96 15.70
C LEU A 307 26.90 -4.44 14.35
N VAL A 308 25.89 -5.08 13.75
CA VAL A 308 25.20 -4.56 12.57
C VAL A 308 23.77 -4.20 12.91
N ASN A 309 23.24 -3.15 12.29
CA ASN A 309 21.83 -2.79 12.45
C ASN A 309 20.95 -3.53 11.41
N PHE A 310 19.66 -3.47 11.63
CA PHE A 310 18.63 -4.09 10.80
C PHE A 310 17.39 -3.17 10.76
N PRO A 311 17.54 -1.94 10.22
CA PRO A 311 16.44 -1.00 10.26
C PRO A 311 15.33 -1.48 9.32
N ASP A 312 14.09 -1.44 9.80
CA ASP A 312 12.93 -1.47 8.91
C ASP A 312 12.93 -0.20 8.07
N ILE A 313 13.06 -0.38 6.75
CA ILE A 313 13.03 0.71 5.77
C ILE A 313 11.81 0.66 4.85
N SER A 314 10.84 -0.22 5.13
CA SER A 314 9.71 -0.49 4.23
C SER A 314 8.35 -0.25 4.88
N MET A 315 8.14 -0.82 6.06
CA MET A 315 6.82 -1.00 6.68
C MET A 315 6.50 0.05 7.74
N TRP A 316 7.51 0.74 8.26
CA TRP A 316 7.36 1.65 9.41
C TRP A 316 6.20 2.62 9.23
N GLY A 317 5.19 2.53 10.12
CA GLY A 317 4.07 3.47 10.19
C GLY A 317 3.15 3.48 8.96
N GLN A 318 3.22 2.47 8.09
CA GLN A 318 2.39 2.36 6.89
C GLN A 318 1.47 1.15 6.95
N ASP A 319 0.29 1.28 6.37
CA ASP A 319 -0.59 0.17 6.00
C ASP A 319 -1.51 0.62 4.85
N PRO A 320 -1.51 -0.05 3.69
CA PRO A 320 -0.53 -1.06 3.24
C PRO A 320 0.91 -0.50 3.08
N TRP A 321 1.93 -1.35 3.31
CA TRP A 321 3.35 -0.98 3.40
C TRP A 321 3.92 -0.30 2.14
N GLY A 322 3.50 -0.75 0.96
CA GLY A 322 3.90 -0.18 -0.34
C GLY A 322 2.76 0.47 -1.13
N GLY A 323 1.54 0.49 -0.58
CA GLY A 323 0.34 0.75 -1.39
C GLY A 323 0.07 2.21 -1.74
N TYR A 324 0.97 3.13 -1.38
CA TYR A 324 0.90 4.56 -1.69
C TYR A 324 2.03 5.04 -2.63
N GLY A 325 2.78 4.11 -3.24
CA GLY A 325 3.93 4.43 -4.08
C GLY A 325 5.21 4.59 -3.25
N ALA A 326 6.12 5.46 -3.68
CA ALA A 326 7.41 5.67 -3.00
C ALA A 326 7.23 6.04 -1.51
N ASN A 327 8.04 5.43 -0.63
CA ASN A 327 7.99 5.63 0.82
C ASN A 327 9.32 6.13 1.42
N PRO A 328 9.86 7.29 0.98
CA PRO A 328 11.13 7.78 1.49
C PRO A 328 10.98 8.51 2.83
N TYR A 329 11.93 8.28 3.75
CA TYR A 329 12.02 8.99 5.04
C TYR A 329 13.48 9.20 5.48
N PRO A 330 14.26 9.99 4.72
CA PRO A 330 15.67 10.23 4.97
C PRO A 330 15.96 10.80 6.36
N GLY A 331 15.13 11.70 6.87
CA GLY A 331 15.29 12.32 8.19
C GLY A 331 15.18 11.30 9.32
N ARG A 332 14.23 10.36 9.27
CA ARG A 332 14.13 9.25 10.23
C ARG A 332 15.36 8.36 10.18
N ILE A 333 15.82 7.99 8.99
CA ILE A 333 17.01 7.13 8.84
C ILE A 333 18.25 7.85 9.41
N GLN A 334 18.42 9.14 9.12
CA GLN A 334 19.49 9.95 9.69
C GLN A 334 19.43 9.98 11.23
N LYS A 335 18.25 10.24 11.80
CA LYS A 335 18.08 10.28 13.27
C LYS A 335 18.49 8.95 13.92
N ARG A 336 18.08 7.82 13.33
CA ARG A 336 18.43 6.48 13.82
C ARG A 336 19.93 6.21 13.66
N TRP A 337 20.51 6.66 12.56
CA TRP A 337 21.95 6.56 12.33
C TRP A 337 22.74 7.36 13.36
N ASP A 338 22.38 8.61 13.62
CA ASP A 338 23.08 9.47 14.58
C ASP A 338 23.09 8.87 16.01
N GLU A 339 22.03 8.16 16.39
CA GLU A 339 21.97 7.45 17.67
C GLU A 339 22.91 6.24 17.73
N THR A 340 23.15 5.56 16.61
CA THR A 340 23.71 4.20 16.59
C THR A 340 25.09 4.10 15.95
N ALA A 341 25.48 5.04 15.08
CA ALA A 341 26.67 4.98 14.22
C ALA A 341 27.97 4.65 14.97
N ALA A 342 28.13 5.17 16.19
CA ALA A 342 29.33 4.96 17.01
C ALA A 342 29.54 3.51 17.48
N LYS A 343 28.52 2.65 17.37
CA LYS A 343 28.58 1.23 17.78
C LYS A 343 28.58 0.28 16.58
N LEU A 344 28.15 0.74 15.41
CA LEU A 344 27.87 -0.12 14.28
C LEU A 344 29.12 -0.39 13.43
N SER A 345 29.16 -1.59 12.87
CA SER A 345 30.11 -2.05 11.84
C SER A 345 29.42 -2.18 10.47
N GLY A 346 28.23 -1.59 10.31
CA GLY A 346 27.41 -1.74 9.13
C GLY A 346 25.97 -2.15 9.40
N GLY A 347 25.32 -2.73 8.40
CA GLY A 347 23.91 -3.08 8.47
C GLY A 347 23.39 -4.02 7.38
N TYR A 348 22.20 -4.57 7.64
CA TYR A 348 21.33 -5.24 6.68
C TYR A 348 19.91 -4.66 6.81
N PRO A 349 19.61 -3.49 6.20
CA PRO A 349 18.24 -2.94 6.21
C PRO A 349 17.23 -3.95 5.68
N TYR A 350 16.08 -4.04 6.36
CA TYR A 350 14.95 -4.88 5.97
C TYR A 350 14.20 -4.23 4.82
N SER A 351 14.18 -4.90 3.67
CA SER A 351 13.45 -4.48 2.49
C SER A 351 12.35 -5.47 2.11
N GLU A 352 11.12 -4.95 2.04
CA GLU A 352 9.93 -5.69 1.64
C GLU A 352 9.63 -5.54 0.13
N GLY A 353 10.12 -4.48 -0.51
CA GLY A 353 9.88 -4.25 -1.92
C GLY A 353 10.77 -3.16 -2.53
N ILE A 354 10.28 -2.59 -3.64
CA ILE A 354 11.02 -1.57 -4.39
C ILE A 354 10.54 -0.14 -4.07
N TYR A 355 9.49 0.02 -3.27
CA TYR A 355 8.91 1.33 -2.96
C TYR A 355 9.75 2.15 -1.98
N GLU A 356 10.66 1.50 -1.27
CA GLU A 356 11.67 2.06 -0.37
C GLU A 356 13.08 2.10 -0.98
N ASP A 357 13.20 2.06 -2.31
CA ASP A 357 14.49 2.03 -3.02
C ASP A 357 15.49 3.10 -2.54
N LEU A 358 15.04 4.35 -2.45
CA LEU A 358 15.87 5.45 -1.96
C LEU A 358 16.40 5.22 -0.53
N ASN A 359 15.60 4.58 0.34
CA ASN A 359 16.02 4.30 1.71
C ASN A 359 17.19 3.30 1.75
N LYS A 360 17.22 2.31 0.85
CA LYS A 360 18.36 1.37 0.72
C LYS A 360 19.65 2.11 0.39
N VAL A 361 19.59 3.03 -0.58
CA VAL A 361 20.74 3.82 -1.01
C VAL A 361 21.21 4.75 0.12
N ILE A 362 20.29 5.38 0.86
CA ILE A 362 20.63 6.18 2.03
C ILE A 362 21.40 5.34 3.06
N CYS A 363 20.89 4.18 3.44
CA CYS A 363 21.58 3.29 4.38
C CYS A 363 22.97 2.88 3.86
N ALA A 364 23.09 2.45 2.60
CA ALA A 364 24.36 2.07 2.00
C ALA A 364 25.38 3.22 2.03
N GLN A 365 24.95 4.45 1.74
CA GLN A 365 25.82 5.62 1.78
C GLN A 365 26.20 6.06 3.20
N LEU A 366 25.33 5.90 4.19
CA LEU A 366 25.68 6.13 5.60
C LEU A 366 26.73 5.13 6.09
N TYR A 367 26.66 3.86 5.65
CA TYR A 367 27.70 2.88 5.95
C TYR A 367 29.01 3.15 5.22
N TRP A 368 28.96 3.78 4.05
CA TRP A 368 30.14 4.15 3.28
C TRP A 368 30.83 5.41 3.84
N ALA A 369 30.07 6.48 4.03
CA ALA A 369 30.54 7.81 4.43
C ALA A 369 29.71 8.33 5.62
N PRO A 370 30.01 7.90 6.85
CA PRO A 370 29.14 8.06 8.03
C PRO A 370 28.88 9.50 8.46
N GLY A 371 29.76 10.44 8.09
CA GLY A 371 29.61 11.86 8.37
C GLY A 371 28.86 12.64 7.29
N ARG A 372 28.42 12.00 6.21
CA ARG A 372 27.70 12.66 5.12
C ARG A 372 26.18 12.58 5.39
N PRO A 373 25.45 13.72 5.40
CA PRO A 373 24.01 13.70 5.68
C PRO A 373 23.20 12.93 4.62
N ALA A 374 22.15 12.23 5.07
CA ALA A 374 21.22 11.48 4.22
C ALA A 374 20.61 12.35 3.11
N ALA A 375 20.33 13.62 3.38
CA ALA A 375 19.79 14.57 2.40
C ALA A 375 20.72 14.79 1.18
N GLU A 376 22.03 14.64 1.33
CA GLU A 376 22.96 14.68 0.20
C GLU A 376 22.83 13.43 -0.67
N THR A 377 22.60 12.26 -0.05
CA THR A 377 22.33 11.02 -0.79
C THR A 377 21.05 11.12 -1.60
N VAL A 378 20.00 11.79 -1.07
CA VAL A 378 18.77 12.06 -1.84
C VAL A 378 19.07 12.87 -3.10
N ARG A 379 19.94 13.88 -3.00
CA ARG A 379 20.35 14.69 -4.16
C ARG A 379 21.16 13.88 -5.17
N ASP A 380 22.13 13.09 -4.71
CA ASP A 380 22.94 12.22 -5.58
C ASP A 380 22.07 11.21 -6.32
N TYR A 381 21.17 10.55 -5.60
CA TYR A 381 20.23 9.58 -6.16
C TYR A 381 19.35 10.25 -7.22
N ALA A 382 18.76 11.42 -6.94
CA ALA A 382 17.92 12.12 -7.89
C ALA A 382 18.71 12.61 -9.13
N ALA A 383 19.96 13.03 -8.94
CA ALA A 383 20.83 13.44 -10.04
C ALA A 383 21.17 12.27 -10.97
N PHE A 384 21.47 11.10 -10.40
CA PHE A 384 21.83 9.90 -11.16
C PHE A 384 20.62 9.23 -11.83
N GLU A 385 19.57 8.95 -11.07
CA GLU A 385 18.41 8.18 -11.57
C GLU A 385 17.53 9.00 -12.52
N PHE A 386 17.58 10.33 -12.43
CA PHE A 386 16.73 11.23 -13.22
C PHE A 386 17.53 12.27 -14.01
N SER A 387 18.03 13.30 -13.33
CA SER A 387 18.86 14.35 -13.93
C SER A 387 19.40 15.30 -12.84
N PRO A 388 20.66 15.78 -12.95
CA PRO A 388 21.18 16.82 -12.08
C PRO A 388 20.29 18.08 -12.04
N ASP A 389 19.64 18.43 -13.16
CA ASP A 389 18.82 19.65 -13.29
C ASP A 389 17.54 19.61 -12.46
N VAL A 390 17.08 18.41 -12.07
CA VAL A 390 15.86 18.23 -11.27
C VAL A 390 16.15 17.82 -9.83
N ALA A 391 17.40 17.49 -9.49
CA ALA A 391 17.77 16.88 -8.22
C ALA A 391 17.31 17.68 -6.99
N ALA A 392 17.45 19.02 -7.03
CA ALA A 392 16.99 19.88 -5.95
C ALA A 392 15.45 19.85 -5.77
N GLY A 393 14.70 19.84 -6.87
CA GLY A 393 13.24 19.78 -6.84
C GLY A 393 12.73 18.42 -6.35
N VAL A 394 13.39 17.33 -6.76
CA VAL A 394 13.09 15.98 -6.27
C VAL A 394 13.41 15.85 -4.78
N ALA A 395 14.55 16.37 -4.32
CA ALA A 395 14.89 16.35 -2.90
C ALA A 395 13.88 17.14 -2.04
N ALA A 396 13.38 18.28 -2.54
CA ALA A 396 12.33 19.04 -1.89
C ALA A 396 10.99 18.27 -1.84
N ALA A 397 10.62 17.57 -2.92
CA ALA A 397 9.43 16.71 -2.93
C ALA A 397 9.56 15.54 -1.95
N VAL A 398 10.73 14.91 -1.86
CA VAL A 398 11.03 13.83 -0.90
C VAL A 398 10.88 14.30 0.54
N ALA A 399 11.33 15.52 0.87
CA ALA A 399 11.12 16.08 2.21
C ALA A 399 9.63 16.22 2.55
N ILE A 400 8.80 16.63 1.57
CA ILE A 400 7.35 16.69 1.75
C ILE A 400 6.76 15.28 1.87
N PHE A 401 7.25 14.28 1.13
CA PHE A 401 6.80 12.90 1.26
C PHE A 401 7.06 12.33 2.66
N GLU A 402 8.18 12.69 3.28
CA GLU A 402 8.49 12.32 4.67
C GLU A 402 7.59 13.06 5.67
N GLU A 403 7.30 14.35 5.46
CA GLU A 403 6.30 15.06 6.29
C GLU A 403 4.91 14.40 6.19
N ASN A 404 4.56 13.95 4.99
CA ASN A 404 3.31 13.24 4.67
C ASN A 404 3.33 11.76 5.10
N HIS A 405 4.37 11.29 5.82
CA HIS A 405 4.47 9.88 6.24
C HIS A 405 3.23 9.42 7.01
N ALA A 406 2.70 10.27 7.88
CA ALA A 406 1.38 10.11 8.48
C ALA A 406 0.29 10.55 7.49
N ARG A 407 -0.29 9.59 6.77
CA ARG A 407 -1.21 9.83 5.63
C ARG A 407 -2.47 10.62 6.01
N GLU A 408 -2.92 10.50 7.25
CA GLU A 408 -4.06 11.24 7.79
C GLU A 408 -3.79 12.74 7.99
N ARG A 409 -2.52 13.15 7.93
CA ARG A 409 -2.07 14.55 8.11
C ARG A 409 -1.68 15.22 6.79
N VAL A 410 -1.89 14.54 5.66
CA VAL A 410 -1.56 15.06 4.34
C VAL A 410 -2.36 16.34 4.08
N GLY A 411 -1.63 17.44 3.89
CA GLY A 411 -2.19 18.78 3.73
C GLY A 411 -1.76 19.47 2.44
N GLN A 412 -1.92 20.80 2.38
CA GLN A 412 -1.68 21.61 1.19
C GLN A 412 -0.28 21.46 0.57
N LYS A 413 0.73 21.11 1.37
CA LYS A 413 2.09 20.84 0.87
C LYS A 413 2.14 19.70 -0.15
N ALA A 414 1.19 18.77 -0.15
CA ALA A 414 1.07 17.73 -1.17
C ALA A 414 0.96 18.30 -2.59
N VAL A 415 0.21 19.41 -2.75
CA VAL A 415 0.09 20.14 -4.03
C VAL A 415 1.44 20.72 -4.45
N ALA A 416 2.26 21.17 -3.50
CA ALA A 416 3.61 21.67 -3.80
C ALA A 416 4.53 20.55 -4.28
N ALA A 417 4.49 19.36 -3.66
CA ALA A 417 5.25 18.20 -4.12
C ALA A 417 4.84 17.76 -5.53
N ALA A 418 3.53 17.72 -5.82
CA ALA A 418 3.02 17.41 -7.15
C ALA A 418 3.54 18.40 -8.22
N ARG A 419 3.48 19.70 -7.94
CA ARG A 419 4.01 20.74 -8.84
C ARG A 419 5.52 20.65 -9.04
N LEU A 420 6.29 20.35 -8.00
CA LEU A 420 7.74 20.16 -8.10
C LEU A 420 8.06 18.99 -9.05
N LEU A 421 7.35 17.87 -8.92
CA LEU A 421 7.55 16.71 -9.80
C LEU A 421 6.97 16.91 -11.20
N GLU A 422 5.96 17.76 -11.38
CA GLU A 422 5.47 18.16 -12.71
C GLU A 422 6.50 19.01 -13.46
N GLY A 423 7.05 20.03 -12.81
CA GLY A 423 8.12 20.85 -13.41
C GLY A 423 9.44 20.09 -13.63
N ALA A 424 9.69 19.03 -12.84
CA ALA A 424 10.78 18.11 -13.10
C ALA A 424 10.49 17.21 -14.31
N ASP A 425 9.31 16.60 -14.40
CA ASP A 425 8.91 15.70 -15.50
C ASP A 425 9.11 16.35 -16.88
N ALA A 426 8.70 17.62 -17.02
CA ALA A 426 8.85 18.38 -18.27
C ALA A 426 10.30 18.53 -18.77
N ARG A 427 11.29 18.33 -17.88
CA ARG A 427 12.73 18.43 -18.17
C ARG A 427 13.42 17.07 -18.27
N LEU A 428 12.71 15.98 -18.00
CA LEU A 428 13.26 14.64 -18.04
C LEU A 428 13.19 14.02 -19.44
N THR A 429 14.20 13.22 -19.75
CA THR A 429 14.22 12.41 -20.97
C THR A 429 13.03 11.43 -20.98
N PRO A 430 12.55 10.99 -22.16
CA PRO A 430 11.50 9.97 -22.23
C PRO A 430 11.85 8.67 -21.50
N GLN A 431 13.15 8.31 -21.42
CA GLN A 431 13.60 7.12 -20.69
C GLN A 431 13.46 7.32 -19.17
N ALA A 432 13.95 8.44 -18.62
CA ALA A 432 13.83 8.73 -17.20
C ALA A 432 12.35 8.81 -16.76
N ARG A 433 11.48 9.41 -17.59
CA ARG A 433 10.04 9.48 -17.30
C ARG A 433 9.32 8.13 -17.24
N ARG A 434 9.86 7.11 -17.92
CA ARG A 434 9.32 5.74 -17.92
C ARG A 434 9.97 4.85 -16.86
N SER A 435 11.01 5.31 -16.17
CA SER A 435 11.65 4.50 -15.13
C SER A 435 10.69 4.27 -13.98
N TRP A 436 10.66 3.05 -13.45
CA TRP A 436 9.77 2.71 -12.34
C TRP A 436 10.05 3.58 -11.11
N ARG A 437 11.31 3.98 -10.87
CA ARG A 437 11.71 4.91 -9.80
C ARG A 437 11.01 6.26 -9.94
N TRP A 438 10.99 6.82 -11.15
CA TRP A 438 10.30 8.10 -11.40
C TRP A 438 8.80 7.94 -11.24
N ARG A 439 8.23 6.86 -11.80
CA ARG A 439 6.80 6.57 -11.72
C ARG A 439 6.33 6.39 -10.27
N LEU A 440 7.11 5.73 -9.41
CA LEU A 440 6.78 5.62 -7.98
C LEU A 440 6.72 6.98 -7.26
N LEU A 441 7.61 7.92 -7.58
CA LEU A 441 7.55 9.29 -7.03
C LEU A 441 6.31 10.04 -7.56
N ARG A 442 5.99 9.88 -8.84
CA ARG A 442 4.79 10.47 -9.47
C ARG A 442 3.49 9.92 -8.88
N ILE A 443 3.40 8.60 -8.68
CA ILE A 443 2.28 7.92 -8.01
C ILE A 443 2.13 8.46 -6.59
N ARG A 444 3.23 8.54 -5.84
CA ARG A 444 3.20 9.05 -4.46
C ARG A 444 2.69 10.49 -4.39
N ALA A 445 3.19 11.37 -5.25
CA ALA A 445 2.70 12.75 -5.30
C ALA A 445 1.23 12.86 -5.71
N ALA A 446 0.79 12.06 -6.69
CA ALA A 446 -0.60 12.04 -7.13
C ALA A 446 -1.53 11.57 -6.00
N ILE A 447 -1.17 10.51 -5.30
CA ILE A 447 -1.96 10.01 -4.16
C ILE A 447 -1.98 11.02 -3.02
N ASP A 448 -0.84 11.60 -2.62
CA ASP A 448 -0.81 12.62 -1.56
C ASP A 448 -1.65 13.85 -1.96
N GLU A 449 -1.59 14.31 -3.22
CA GLU A 449 -2.45 15.40 -3.70
C GLU A 449 -3.93 15.02 -3.62
N GLU A 450 -4.31 13.81 -4.03
CA GLU A 450 -5.68 13.33 -3.96
C GLU A 450 -6.17 13.09 -2.53
N LEU A 451 -5.32 12.69 -1.59
CA LEU A 451 -5.66 12.61 -0.18
C LEU A 451 -5.99 14.00 0.38
N HIS A 452 -5.19 15.02 0.02
CA HIS A 452 -5.52 16.40 0.37
C HIS A 452 -6.83 16.86 -0.29
N ARG A 453 -7.06 16.58 -1.58
CA ARG A 453 -8.31 16.93 -2.26
C ARG A 453 -9.51 16.20 -1.66
N ASN A 454 -9.36 14.94 -1.29
CA ASN A 454 -10.38 14.15 -0.57
C ASN A 454 -10.76 14.80 0.75
N SER A 455 -9.80 15.34 1.51
CA SER A 455 -10.08 16.06 2.76
C SER A 455 -10.97 17.31 2.54
N LEU A 456 -10.99 17.83 1.32
CA LEU A 456 -11.81 18.96 0.88
C LEU A 456 -13.08 18.52 0.13
N GLY A 457 -13.34 17.21 0.02
CA GLY A 457 -14.44 16.68 -0.79
C GLY A 457 -14.29 16.97 -2.28
N ARG A 458 -13.06 16.97 -2.82
CA ARG A 458 -12.74 17.26 -4.24
C ARG A 458 -11.84 16.20 -4.90
N GLY A 459 -11.81 15.00 -4.35
CA GLY A 459 -11.02 13.89 -4.87
C GLY A 459 -11.44 13.45 -6.27
N ARG A 460 -10.47 12.91 -7.00
CA ARG A 460 -10.59 12.43 -8.38
C ARG A 460 -10.40 10.92 -8.42
N ALA A 461 -11.47 10.20 -8.75
CA ALA A 461 -11.48 8.74 -8.77
C ALA A 461 -10.55 8.16 -9.83
N GLU A 462 -10.48 8.80 -11.00
CA GLU A 462 -9.64 8.43 -12.12
C GLU A 462 -8.15 8.51 -11.80
N VAL A 463 -7.73 9.53 -11.04
CA VAL A 463 -6.32 9.68 -10.61
C VAL A 463 -5.94 8.59 -9.62
N LEU A 464 -6.78 8.35 -8.60
CA LEU A 464 -6.55 7.30 -7.60
C LEU A 464 -6.57 5.90 -8.22
N ARG A 465 -7.50 5.60 -9.13
CA ARG A 465 -7.54 4.32 -9.87
C ARG A 465 -6.30 4.15 -10.74
N GLY A 466 -5.93 5.14 -11.55
CA GLY A 466 -4.76 5.06 -12.41
C GLY A 466 -3.46 4.88 -11.62
N ALA A 467 -3.32 5.58 -10.49
CA ALA A 467 -2.19 5.42 -9.59
C ALA A 467 -2.12 4.00 -8.98
N ALA A 468 -3.26 3.45 -8.55
CA ALA A 468 -3.34 2.11 -8.00
C ALA A 468 -3.04 1.03 -9.06
N GLU A 469 -3.58 1.15 -10.26
CA GLU A 469 -3.35 0.23 -11.38
C GLU A 469 -1.87 0.24 -11.80
N GLU A 470 -1.27 1.42 -11.94
CA GLU A 470 0.14 1.54 -12.28
C GLU A 470 1.04 0.98 -11.18
N LEU A 471 0.73 1.29 -9.91
CA LEU A 471 1.48 0.78 -8.78
C LEU A 471 1.43 -0.75 -8.71
N LEU A 472 0.26 -1.35 -8.95
CA LEU A 472 0.08 -2.81 -8.98
C LEU A 472 1.05 -3.48 -9.95
N VAL A 473 1.18 -2.91 -11.16
CA VAL A 473 2.06 -3.42 -12.22
C VAL A 473 3.53 -3.22 -11.86
N ILE A 474 3.91 -2.03 -11.37
CA ILE A 474 5.30 -1.73 -10.99
C ILE A 474 5.75 -2.65 -9.86
N SER A 475 4.93 -2.83 -8.82
CA SER A 475 5.28 -3.61 -7.64
C SER A 475 5.06 -5.12 -7.81
N ARG A 476 4.49 -5.57 -8.95
CA ARG A 476 4.11 -6.97 -9.20
C ARG A 476 3.21 -7.55 -8.10
N ALA A 477 2.27 -6.74 -7.62
CA ALA A 477 1.48 -7.05 -6.42
C ALA A 477 0.09 -7.68 -6.72
N GLU A 478 -0.14 -8.19 -7.92
CA GLU A 478 -1.42 -8.78 -8.34
C GLU A 478 -1.88 -9.91 -7.41
N ASN A 479 -0.92 -10.75 -7.01
CA ASN A 479 -1.14 -11.88 -6.10
C ASN A 479 -0.50 -11.69 -4.72
N ALA A 480 0.12 -10.53 -4.46
CA ALA A 480 0.72 -10.21 -3.18
C ALA A 480 -0.31 -10.26 -2.04
N TRP A 481 0.16 -10.42 -0.81
CA TRP A 481 -0.72 -10.34 0.36
C TRP A 481 -1.34 -8.93 0.50
N PRO A 482 -2.51 -8.78 1.16
CA PRO A 482 -3.24 -7.51 1.21
C PRO A 482 -2.42 -6.29 1.67
N MET A 483 -1.51 -6.47 2.65
CA MET A 483 -0.62 -5.43 3.17
C MET A 483 0.38 -4.87 2.15
N LEU A 484 0.56 -5.53 1.00
CA LEU A 484 1.48 -5.11 -0.06
C LEU A 484 0.76 -4.56 -1.29
N ARG A 485 -0.57 -4.65 -1.33
CA ARG A 485 -1.35 -4.20 -2.48
C ARG A 485 -1.55 -2.68 -2.44
N PRO A 486 -1.76 -2.04 -3.60
CA PRO A 486 -2.17 -0.64 -3.67
C PRO A 486 -3.35 -0.34 -2.75
N ALA A 487 -3.29 0.82 -2.08
CA ALA A 487 -4.34 1.26 -1.19
C ALA A 487 -5.64 1.52 -1.99
N ARG A 488 -6.77 1.04 -1.46
CA ARG A 488 -8.09 1.31 -2.03
C ARG A 488 -8.63 2.59 -1.43
N ILE A 489 -8.36 3.71 -2.09
CA ILE A 489 -8.76 5.04 -1.62
C ILE A 489 -10.03 5.46 -2.36
N PRO A 490 -11.18 5.61 -1.68
CA PRO A 490 -12.37 6.17 -2.31
C PRO A 490 -12.17 7.66 -2.59
N ALA A 491 -12.55 8.12 -3.78
CA ALA A 491 -12.59 9.55 -4.07
C ALA A 491 -13.84 10.18 -3.45
N LEU A 492 -13.65 11.22 -2.65
CA LEU A 492 -14.73 12.02 -2.09
C LEU A 492 -14.90 13.27 -2.94
N ASN A 493 -16.02 13.39 -3.66
CA ASN A 493 -16.36 14.58 -4.42
C ASN A 493 -17.78 15.06 -4.09
N ILE A 494 -17.89 16.07 -3.24
CA ILE A 494 -19.18 16.56 -2.72
C ILE A 494 -19.76 17.69 -3.55
N GLU A 495 -19.08 18.11 -4.63
CA GLU A 495 -19.58 19.15 -5.52
C GLU A 495 -20.83 18.65 -6.23
N GLY A 496 -21.96 19.32 -5.98
CA GLY A 496 -23.21 19.07 -6.67
C GLY A 496 -23.20 19.64 -8.10
N PRO A 497 -24.32 19.51 -8.83
CA PRO A 497 -24.43 19.92 -10.23
C PRO A 497 -24.41 21.45 -10.47
N GLY A 498 -24.14 22.28 -9.45
CA GLY A 498 -24.02 23.74 -9.62
C GLY A 498 -25.35 24.45 -9.94
N LEU A 499 -26.42 24.08 -9.23
CA LEU A 499 -27.76 24.56 -9.55
C LEU A 499 -28.05 25.99 -9.04
N PRO A 500 -28.75 26.83 -9.83
CA PRO A 500 -29.19 28.15 -9.40
C PRO A 500 -30.32 28.08 -8.36
N ALA A 501 -30.52 29.15 -7.60
CA ALA A 501 -31.60 29.26 -6.60
C ALA A 501 -33.00 29.01 -7.20
N ALA A 502 -33.22 29.42 -8.46
CA ALA A 502 -34.46 29.19 -9.19
C ALA A 502 -34.86 27.71 -9.28
N HIS A 503 -33.90 26.78 -9.30
CA HIS A 503 -34.19 25.35 -9.25
C HIS A 503 -34.80 24.96 -7.91
N ALA A 504 -34.15 25.33 -6.80
CA ALA A 504 -34.63 25.05 -5.45
C ALA A 504 -36.01 25.67 -5.19
N GLU A 505 -36.24 26.90 -5.68
CA GLU A 505 -37.54 27.58 -5.63
C GLU A 505 -38.61 26.82 -6.40
N ALA A 506 -38.29 26.34 -7.61
CA ALA A 506 -39.21 25.53 -8.40
C ALA A 506 -39.58 24.23 -7.67
N VAL A 507 -38.59 23.50 -7.13
CA VAL A 507 -38.84 22.26 -6.36
C VAL A 507 -39.78 22.55 -5.19
N ALA A 508 -39.46 23.56 -4.37
CA ALA A 508 -40.29 23.96 -3.23
C ALA A 508 -41.72 24.37 -3.63
N ALA A 509 -41.89 25.14 -4.70
CA ALA A 509 -43.19 25.60 -5.19
C ALA A 509 -44.14 24.44 -5.54
N SER A 510 -43.59 23.31 -5.96
CA SER A 510 -44.34 22.11 -6.31
C SER A 510 -44.62 21.16 -5.14
N ARG A 511 -44.26 21.55 -3.92
CA ARG A 511 -44.66 20.87 -2.68
C ARG A 511 -44.38 19.35 -2.74
N PRO A 512 -43.11 18.93 -2.80
CA PRO A 512 -42.76 17.53 -2.72
C PRO A 512 -43.19 16.94 -1.37
N ALA A 513 -43.47 15.65 -1.37
CA ALA A 513 -43.78 14.86 -0.18
C ALA A 513 -42.54 14.64 0.70
N ALA A 514 -41.34 14.69 0.11
CA ALA A 514 -40.05 14.73 0.80
C ALA A 514 -38.99 15.33 -0.14
N TRP A 515 -38.00 16.06 0.39
CA TRP A 515 -36.93 16.65 -0.41
C TRP A 515 -35.60 16.68 0.34
N TRP A 516 -34.59 15.98 -0.19
CA TRP A 516 -33.25 15.89 0.36
C TRP A 516 -32.23 16.57 -0.56
N ARG A 517 -31.76 17.74 -0.14
CA ARG A 517 -30.76 18.54 -0.86
C ARG A 517 -29.32 18.02 -0.72
N MET A 518 -29.11 17.08 0.20
CA MET A 518 -27.80 16.51 0.54
C MET A 518 -26.82 17.56 1.12
N ASP A 519 -27.33 18.60 1.79
CA ASP A 519 -26.54 19.70 2.37
C ASP A 519 -26.54 19.74 3.92
N ASP A 520 -27.55 19.19 4.59
CA ASP A 520 -27.66 19.07 6.06
C ASP A 520 -27.66 17.59 6.52
N PHE A 521 -26.53 17.16 7.08
CA PHE A 521 -26.32 15.82 7.64
C PHE A 521 -26.23 15.85 9.17
N ARG A 522 -26.95 14.94 9.81
CA ARG A 522 -26.93 14.75 11.27
C ARG A 522 -26.58 13.30 11.57
N GLY A 523 -25.29 13.02 11.70
CA GLY A 523 -24.78 11.64 11.74
C GLY A 523 -25.02 10.95 10.40
N ARG A 524 -25.86 9.91 10.37
CA ARG A 524 -26.26 9.20 9.14
C ARG A 524 -27.59 9.66 8.57
N ALA A 525 -28.25 10.64 9.18
CA ALA A 525 -29.53 11.15 8.69
C ALA A 525 -29.34 12.37 7.79
N ILE A 526 -30.13 12.46 6.73
CA ILE A 526 -30.25 13.61 5.84
C ILE A 526 -31.54 14.33 6.18
N ALA A 527 -31.47 15.64 6.45
CA ALA A 527 -32.66 16.42 6.74
C ALA A 527 -33.58 16.51 5.51
N ASP A 528 -34.88 16.35 5.75
CA ASP A 528 -35.92 16.68 4.78
C ASP A 528 -36.15 18.19 4.81
N ALA A 529 -35.97 18.84 3.67
CA ALA A 529 -36.16 20.28 3.49
C ALA A 529 -37.63 20.68 3.44
N THR A 530 -38.57 19.73 3.40
CA THR A 530 -40.00 20.00 3.51
C THR A 530 -40.47 20.12 4.95
N PRO A 531 -41.65 20.73 5.21
CA PRO A 531 -42.25 20.74 6.55
C PRO A 531 -42.61 19.35 7.11
N HIS A 532 -42.52 18.28 6.32
CA HIS A 532 -42.90 16.92 6.76
C HIS A 532 -41.84 16.24 7.63
N GLY A 533 -40.58 16.66 7.56
CA GLY A 533 -39.51 16.14 8.42
C GLY A 533 -39.15 14.67 8.19
N ARG A 534 -39.37 14.14 6.98
CA ARG A 534 -39.12 12.74 6.60
C ARG A 534 -37.64 12.51 6.30
N ALA A 535 -36.80 12.49 7.34
CA ALA A 535 -35.36 12.31 7.17
C ALA A 535 -35.02 10.99 6.43
N ALA A 536 -34.06 11.06 5.52
CA ALA A 536 -33.48 9.86 4.90
C ALA A 536 -32.29 9.37 5.73
N VAL A 537 -31.95 8.08 5.63
CA VAL A 537 -30.85 7.46 6.36
C VAL A 537 -29.83 6.92 5.36
N CYS A 538 -28.55 7.21 5.60
CA CYS A 538 -27.42 6.73 4.82
C CYS A 538 -26.90 5.41 5.39
N GLU A 539 -26.73 4.43 4.51
CA GLU A 539 -26.07 3.17 4.82
C GLU A 539 -24.55 3.31 4.82
N ASP A 540 -23.85 2.25 5.22
CA ASP A 540 -22.39 2.16 5.05
C ASP A 540 -22.00 2.34 3.59
N GLY A 541 -20.97 3.15 3.32
CA GLY A 541 -20.55 3.47 1.96
C GLY A 541 -21.26 4.69 1.35
N VAL A 542 -22.04 5.46 2.11
CA VAL A 542 -22.48 6.81 1.71
C VAL A 542 -21.77 7.85 2.58
N THR A 543 -21.03 8.77 1.94
CA THR A 543 -20.22 9.78 2.62
C THR A 543 -20.55 11.19 2.15
N LEU A 544 -20.69 12.11 3.09
CA LEU A 544 -20.53 13.55 2.85
C LEU A 544 -19.51 14.11 3.82
N VAL A 545 -18.81 15.15 3.37
CA VAL A 545 -17.95 15.94 4.26
C VAL A 545 -18.82 17.05 4.87
N PRO A 546 -18.95 17.12 6.22
CA PRO A 546 -19.63 18.23 6.87
C PRO A 546 -18.96 19.56 6.44
N PRO A 547 -19.71 20.66 6.29
CA PRO A 547 -19.08 21.96 6.10
C PRO A 547 -18.05 22.25 7.21
N GLY A 548 -16.93 22.88 6.86
CA GLY A 548 -16.43 23.95 7.74
C GLY A 548 -17.47 25.08 7.77
N ASP A 549 -17.44 25.95 8.78
CA ASP A 549 -18.47 26.96 9.08
C ASP A 549 -19.20 27.52 7.83
N PRO A 550 -20.55 27.54 7.81
CA PRO A 550 -21.32 27.92 6.63
C PRO A 550 -21.07 29.38 6.23
N PRO A 551 -20.97 29.70 4.93
CA PRO A 551 -20.97 31.08 4.47
C PRO A 551 -22.35 31.73 4.70
N ALA A 552 -22.34 33.04 4.94
CA ALA A 552 -23.50 33.85 5.36
C ALA A 552 -24.62 34.06 4.32
N SER A 553 -24.66 33.30 3.21
CA SER A 553 -25.64 33.49 2.13
C SER A 553 -26.91 32.66 2.34
N ALA A 554 -28.06 33.27 2.01
CA ALA A 554 -29.36 32.58 1.93
C ALA A 554 -29.30 31.50 0.83
N LEU A 555 -29.40 30.24 1.23
CA LEU A 555 -29.31 29.00 0.44
C LEU A 555 -27.91 28.75 -0.21
N PRO A 556 -27.05 27.90 0.40
CA PRO A 556 -25.79 27.51 -0.24
C PRO A 556 -26.03 26.69 -1.52
N ALA A 557 -25.03 26.70 -2.42
CA ALA A 557 -25.00 25.85 -3.60
C ALA A 557 -25.21 24.37 -3.23
N SER A 558 -25.97 23.65 -4.07
CA SER A 558 -26.31 22.26 -3.82
C SER A 558 -25.08 21.35 -3.69
N ARG A 559 -25.10 20.46 -2.70
CA ARG A 559 -24.06 19.43 -2.47
C ARG A 559 -24.53 18.08 -2.98
N ALA A 560 -23.60 17.15 -3.07
CA ALA A 560 -23.90 15.76 -3.41
C ALA A 560 -23.50 14.80 -2.30
N ALA A 561 -24.30 13.74 -2.17
CA ALA A 561 -23.88 12.53 -1.47
C ALA A 561 -22.91 11.74 -2.35
N CYS A 562 -21.78 11.30 -1.80
CA CYS A 562 -20.89 10.35 -2.46
C CYS A 562 -21.28 8.93 -2.07
N LEU A 563 -21.56 8.09 -3.06
CA LEU A 563 -21.91 6.69 -2.86
C LEU A 563 -20.75 5.82 -3.35
N HIS A 564 -20.20 5.02 -2.44
CA HIS A 564 -19.15 4.04 -2.66
C HIS A 564 -19.67 2.63 -2.43
N GLY A 565 -20.91 2.39 -2.84
CA GLY A 565 -21.57 1.10 -2.76
C GLY A 565 -22.60 0.96 -1.63
N GLY A 566 -22.84 2.01 -0.85
CA GLY A 566 -23.99 2.13 0.05
C GLY A 566 -25.23 2.73 -0.63
N ARG A 567 -26.38 2.68 0.05
CA ARG A 567 -27.63 3.30 -0.39
C ARG A 567 -28.08 4.40 0.57
N ILE A 568 -28.97 5.26 0.07
CA ILE A 568 -29.77 6.14 0.92
C ILE A 568 -31.19 5.57 0.97
N ARG A 569 -31.72 5.35 2.18
CA ARG A 569 -33.06 4.81 2.42
C ARG A 569 -33.97 5.87 2.99
N ALA A 570 -35.22 5.89 2.56
CA ALA A 570 -36.24 6.75 3.15
C ALA A 570 -37.58 6.04 3.23
N THR A 571 -38.40 6.47 4.19
CA THR A 571 -39.78 6.02 4.34
C THR A 571 -40.71 7.20 4.07
N ILE A 572 -41.63 7.04 3.13
CA ILE A 572 -42.64 8.04 2.80
C ILE A 572 -44.01 7.44 3.08
N ASP A 573 -44.55 7.75 4.26
CA ASP A 573 -45.85 7.25 4.67
C ASP A 573 -46.95 7.68 3.70
N ASN A 574 -47.82 6.74 3.37
CA ASN A 574 -48.96 6.91 2.45
C ASN A 574 -48.58 7.34 1.03
N LEU A 575 -47.39 6.97 0.52
CA LEU A 575 -47.01 7.22 -0.87
C LEU A 575 -47.93 6.42 -1.82
N PRO A 576 -48.75 7.06 -2.68
CA PRO A 576 -49.66 6.36 -3.58
C PRO A 576 -48.93 5.65 -4.72
N ASP A 577 -49.64 4.80 -5.47
CA ASP A 577 -49.09 4.13 -6.67
C ASP A 577 -48.83 5.08 -7.84
N ALA A 578 -49.45 6.27 -7.84
CA ALA A 578 -49.12 7.36 -8.74
C ALA A 578 -48.15 8.32 -8.03
N TYR A 579 -46.86 8.28 -8.40
CA TYR A 579 -45.81 9.05 -7.75
C TYR A 579 -44.78 9.54 -8.77
N SER A 580 -43.99 10.53 -8.37
CA SER A 580 -42.84 10.98 -9.17
C SER A 580 -41.61 11.15 -8.30
N VAL A 581 -40.45 10.97 -8.87
CA VAL A 581 -39.16 11.21 -8.22
C VAL A 581 -38.29 12.02 -9.16
N GLU A 582 -37.74 13.11 -8.66
CA GLU A 582 -36.70 13.87 -9.36
C GLU A 582 -35.39 13.81 -8.58
N PHE A 583 -34.28 13.72 -9.30
CA PHE A 583 -32.94 13.78 -8.71
C PHE A 583 -31.87 14.03 -9.76
N TRP A 584 -30.71 14.47 -9.30
CA TRP A 584 -29.50 14.53 -10.09
C TRP A 584 -28.59 13.37 -9.73
N PHE A 585 -27.92 12.78 -10.72
CA PHE A 585 -26.92 11.75 -10.49
C PHE A 585 -25.69 11.91 -11.40
N CYS A 586 -24.57 11.40 -10.92
CA CYS A 586 -23.33 11.27 -11.69
C CYS A 586 -22.73 9.89 -11.40
N ASN A 587 -22.75 9.00 -12.37
CA ASN A 587 -22.10 7.69 -12.29
C ASN A 587 -20.60 7.83 -12.61
N THR A 588 -19.74 7.29 -11.75
CA THR A 588 -18.26 7.33 -11.94
C THR A 588 -17.68 5.99 -12.37
N LEU A 589 -18.53 4.97 -12.48
CA LEU A 589 -18.14 3.63 -12.89
C LEU A 589 -18.15 3.52 -14.43
N PRO A 590 -17.06 3.07 -15.08
CA PRO A 590 -17.06 2.82 -16.51
C PRO A 590 -18.14 1.82 -16.92
N VAL A 591 -18.76 2.00 -18.10
CA VAL A 591 -19.85 1.14 -18.57
C VAL A 591 -19.44 -0.33 -18.76
N ALA A 592 -18.15 -0.59 -18.94
CA ALA A 592 -17.57 -1.93 -19.07
C ALA A 592 -17.25 -2.61 -17.72
N ALA A 593 -17.43 -1.92 -16.58
CA ALA A 593 -16.93 -2.41 -15.30
C ALA A 593 -17.68 -3.64 -14.76
N ARG A 594 -18.99 -3.75 -15.04
CA ARG A 594 -19.84 -4.85 -14.55
C ARG A 594 -21.17 -4.94 -15.32
N PRO A 595 -21.97 -6.00 -15.12
CA PRO A 595 -23.21 -6.24 -15.86
C PRO A 595 -24.25 -5.10 -15.78
N VAL A 596 -24.45 -4.53 -14.58
CA VAL A 596 -25.29 -3.35 -14.33
C VAL A 596 -24.46 -2.33 -13.58
N THR A 597 -24.26 -1.15 -14.15
CA THR A 597 -23.31 -0.17 -13.61
C THR A 597 -23.85 0.54 -12.37
N ALA A 598 -25.17 0.76 -12.27
CA ALA A 598 -25.83 1.20 -11.05
C ALA A 598 -27.36 0.99 -11.12
N TYR A 599 -28.00 0.79 -9.98
CA TYR A 599 -29.39 1.21 -9.79
C TYR A 599 -29.41 2.58 -9.10
N LEU A 600 -30.23 3.48 -9.62
CA LEU A 600 -30.28 4.90 -9.22
C LEU A 600 -31.42 5.15 -8.24
N PHE A 601 -32.57 4.53 -8.49
CA PHE A 601 -33.77 4.61 -7.65
C PHE A 601 -34.45 3.23 -7.62
N SER A 602 -34.99 2.88 -6.46
CA SER A 602 -35.82 1.69 -6.27
C SER A 602 -36.95 1.97 -5.29
N ARG A 603 -38.16 1.53 -5.63
CA ARG A 603 -39.29 1.41 -4.70
C ARG A 603 -39.67 -0.06 -4.57
N GLY A 604 -39.55 -0.59 -3.37
CA GLY A 604 -39.81 -2.01 -3.08
C GLY A 604 -39.63 -2.30 -1.60
N SER A 605 -40.08 -3.47 -1.15
CA SER A 605 -39.75 -3.95 0.19
C SER A 605 -38.26 -4.28 0.27
N GLU A 606 -37.59 -3.92 1.35
CA GLU A 606 -36.24 -4.41 1.62
C GLU A 606 -36.26 -5.95 1.78
N GLY A 607 -35.35 -6.65 1.11
CA GLY A 607 -35.39 -8.11 1.09
C GLY A 607 -34.16 -8.78 0.48
N PRO A 608 -34.15 -10.11 0.38
CA PRO A 608 -33.05 -10.87 -0.22
C PRO A 608 -32.90 -10.58 -1.73
N GLU A 609 -31.80 -11.06 -2.31
CA GLU A 609 -31.52 -10.92 -3.74
C GLU A 609 -32.70 -11.34 -4.62
N GLY A 610 -33.05 -10.50 -5.59
CA GLY A 610 -34.16 -10.72 -6.51
C GLY A 610 -35.51 -10.23 -5.98
N THR A 611 -35.58 -9.59 -4.80
CA THR A 611 -36.82 -8.99 -4.31
C THR A 611 -37.32 -7.95 -5.33
N PRO A 612 -38.56 -8.09 -5.84
CA PRO A 612 -39.04 -7.24 -6.92
C PRO A 612 -39.33 -5.83 -6.43
N GLY A 613 -39.21 -4.87 -7.33
CA GLY A 613 -39.41 -3.45 -7.09
C GLY A 613 -39.56 -2.69 -8.39
N ASP A 614 -40.00 -1.44 -8.31
CA ASP A 614 -39.90 -0.49 -9.41
C ASP A 614 -38.48 0.10 -9.39
N ASP A 615 -37.62 -0.36 -10.29
CA ASP A 615 -36.18 -0.10 -10.28
C ASP A 615 -35.72 0.64 -11.53
N LEU A 616 -35.11 1.82 -11.36
CA LEU A 616 -34.45 2.57 -12.43
C LEU A 616 -32.94 2.34 -12.34
N GLY A 617 -32.33 1.84 -13.42
CA GLY A 617 -30.90 1.51 -13.47
C GLY A 617 -30.19 1.98 -14.74
N LEU A 618 -28.88 1.76 -14.75
CA LEU A 618 -27.95 2.04 -15.84
C LEU A 618 -27.27 0.74 -16.28
N SER A 619 -27.38 0.40 -17.56
CA SER A 619 -26.85 -0.85 -18.11
C SER A 619 -25.31 -0.85 -18.15
N GLY A 620 -24.74 -2.06 -18.12
CA GLY A 620 -23.32 -2.30 -18.32
C GLY A 620 -23.09 -3.46 -19.29
N THR A 621 -22.37 -4.50 -18.87
CA THR A 621 -21.94 -5.60 -19.75
C THR A 621 -22.90 -6.78 -19.86
N SER A 622 -24.05 -6.80 -19.17
CA SER A 622 -24.85 -8.03 -18.98
C SER A 622 -25.40 -8.62 -20.28
N ALA A 623 -25.63 -7.79 -21.30
CA ALA A 623 -26.21 -8.21 -22.56
C ALA A 623 -26.03 -7.14 -23.67
N PRO A 624 -24.80 -6.87 -24.15
CA PRO A 624 -24.52 -5.78 -25.09
C PRO A 624 -25.31 -5.88 -26.41
N ASP A 625 -25.74 -7.09 -26.78
CA ASP A 625 -26.51 -7.35 -28.01
C ASP A 625 -28.00 -7.00 -27.88
N THR A 626 -28.54 -6.90 -26.66
CA THR A 626 -29.96 -6.57 -26.41
C THR A 626 -30.15 -5.25 -25.65
N ILE A 627 -29.20 -4.89 -24.78
CA ILE A 627 -29.16 -3.62 -24.05
C ILE A 627 -27.74 -3.05 -24.20
N PRO A 628 -27.53 -2.03 -25.03
CA PRO A 628 -26.22 -1.39 -25.13
C PRO A 628 -25.76 -0.87 -23.75
N PRO A 629 -24.46 -0.95 -23.41
CA PRO A 629 -23.94 -0.41 -22.16
C PRO A 629 -24.18 1.11 -22.05
N GLY A 630 -24.38 1.62 -20.83
CA GLY A 630 -24.54 3.07 -20.59
C GLY A 630 -25.92 3.63 -20.92
N ARG A 631 -26.95 2.77 -21.02
CA ARG A 631 -28.35 3.15 -21.27
C ARG A 631 -29.16 3.10 -19.98
N LEU A 632 -30.08 4.04 -19.79
CA LEU A 632 -31.09 3.91 -18.75
C LEU A 632 -32.01 2.72 -19.06
N PHE A 633 -32.42 2.01 -18.02
CA PHE A 633 -33.46 1.00 -18.13
C PHE A 633 -34.34 1.02 -16.88
N PHE A 634 -35.59 0.60 -17.04
CA PHE A 634 -36.50 0.36 -15.94
C PHE A 634 -36.86 -1.11 -15.87
N TYR A 635 -36.83 -1.65 -14.66
CA TYR A 635 -37.10 -3.04 -14.34
C TYR A 635 -38.11 -3.09 -13.19
N ASN A 636 -39.20 -3.85 -13.35
CA ASN A 636 -40.24 -3.96 -12.33
C ASN A 636 -40.21 -5.30 -11.55
N GLY A 637 -39.10 -6.04 -11.59
CA GLY A 637 -39.04 -7.39 -11.03
C GLY A 637 -39.35 -8.54 -12.00
N ASP A 638 -39.82 -8.26 -13.22
CA ASP A 638 -40.02 -9.24 -14.30
C ASP A 638 -39.01 -9.01 -15.43
N ALA A 639 -38.15 -10.01 -15.69
CA ALA A 639 -37.11 -9.93 -16.71
C ALA A 639 -37.67 -9.83 -18.13
N ALA A 640 -38.93 -10.24 -18.36
CA ALA A 640 -39.61 -10.08 -19.63
C ALA A 640 -40.21 -8.67 -19.82
N ALA A 641 -40.22 -7.84 -18.78
CA ALA A 641 -40.95 -6.58 -18.71
C ALA A 641 -40.02 -5.40 -18.38
N GLN A 642 -39.05 -5.14 -19.27
CA GLN A 642 -38.09 -4.03 -19.16
C GLN A 642 -38.33 -2.95 -20.22
N VAL A 643 -38.09 -1.69 -19.85
CA VAL A 643 -38.10 -0.54 -20.78
C VAL A 643 -36.70 0.03 -20.85
N ILE A 644 -36.14 0.14 -22.04
CA ILE A 644 -34.73 0.53 -22.27
C ILE A 644 -34.68 1.86 -23.03
N GLY A 645 -33.76 2.72 -22.61
CA GLY A 645 -33.51 4.02 -23.20
C GLY A 645 -32.70 3.95 -24.48
N LYS A 646 -32.38 5.12 -25.02
CA LYS A 646 -31.67 5.32 -26.29
C LYS A 646 -30.47 6.25 -26.17
N THR A 647 -30.29 6.92 -25.03
CA THR A 647 -29.20 7.89 -24.81
C THR A 647 -28.01 7.22 -24.12
N ASP A 648 -26.79 7.47 -24.62
CA ASP A 648 -25.55 6.94 -24.04
C ASP A 648 -25.10 7.92 -22.96
N LEU A 649 -25.07 7.46 -21.71
CA LEU A 649 -24.69 8.30 -20.57
C LEU A 649 -23.20 8.07 -20.25
N PRO A 650 -22.32 9.04 -20.58
CA PRO A 650 -20.92 8.93 -20.23
C PRO A 650 -20.74 8.97 -18.71
N PRO A 651 -19.75 8.23 -18.15
CA PRO A 651 -19.33 8.41 -16.78
C PRO A 651 -18.91 9.86 -16.49
N ASP A 652 -18.88 10.21 -15.21
CA ASP A 652 -18.40 11.51 -14.69
C ASP A 652 -19.20 12.72 -15.21
N THR A 653 -20.44 12.50 -15.66
CA THR A 653 -21.36 13.54 -16.14
C THR A 653 -22.61 13.62 -15.25
N TRP A 654 -23.03 14.83 -14.90
CA TRP A 654 -24.28 15.07 -14.19
C TRP A 654 -25.48 14.97 -15.14
N HIS A 655 -26.45 14.15 -14.76
CA HIS A 655 -27.73 14.01 -15.45
C HIS A 655 -28.88 14.26 -14.48
N HIS A 656 -29.95 14.85 -15.00
CA HIS A 656 -31.18 15.10 -14.27
C HIS A 656 -32.26 14.11 -14.70
N ILE A 657 -32.91 13.49 -13.73
CA ILE A 657 -33.99 12.52 -13.94
C ILE A 657 -35.27 13.05 -13.33
N VAL A 658 -36.37 12.91 -14.08
CA VAL A 658 -37.72 12.92 -13.52
C VAL A 658 -38.42 11.62 -13.92
N LEU A 659 -38.60 10.73 -12.95
CA LEU A 659 -39.40 9.52 -13.10
C LEU A 659 -40.84 9.81 -12.71
N VAL A 660 -41.79 9.44 -13.57
CA VAL A 660 -43.23 9.59 -13.35
C VAL A 660 -43.89 8.22 -13.48
N ARG A 661 -44.56 7.79 -12.42
CA ARG A 661 -45.39 6.59 -12.35
C ARG A 661 -46.84 7.01 -12.20
N ASP A 662 -47.71 6.57 -13.10
CA ASP A 662 -49.16 6.77 -13.04
C ASP A 662 -49.87 5.44 -13.25
N GLY A 663 -50.00 4.67 -12.16
CA GLY A 663 -50.45 3.28 -12.20
C GLY A 663 -49.51 2.44 -13.05
N ARG A 664 -49.99 1.94 -14.20
CA ARG A 664 -49.18 1.14 -15.13
C ARG A 664 -48.28 1.98 -16.03
N ARG A 665 -48.60 3.27 -16.22
CA ARG A 665 -47.84 4.14 -17.13
C ARG A 665 -46.55 4.58 -16.46
N LEU A 666 -45.44 4.41 -17.18
CA LEU A 666 -44.11 4.85 -16.80
C LEU A 666 -43.62 5.87 -17.83
N ALA A 667 -43.14 7.02 -17.35
CA ALA A 667 -42.36 7.95 -18.14
C ALA A 667 -41.10 8.37 -17.37
N VAL A 668 -39.93 8.36 -18.01
CA VAL A 668 -38.70 8.90 -17.42
C VAL A 668 -38.15 9.98 -18.34
N TYR A 669 -38.04 11.20 -17.83
CA TYR A 669 -37.45 12.34 -18.52
C TYR A 669 -36.00 12.45 -18.12
N LEU A 670 -35.11 12.49 -19.11
CA LEU A 670 -33.68 12.68 -18.95
C LEU A 670 -33.33 14.09 -19.42
N ASP A 671 -32.65 14.87 -18.56
CA ASP A 671 -32.16 16.21 -18.86
C ASP A 671 -33.24 17.15 -19.41
N GLY A 672 -34.48 16.98 -18.92
CA GLY A 672 -35.65 17.79 -19.29
C GLY A 672 -36.10 17.65 -20.74
N ASN A 673 -35.57 16.67 -21.49
CA ASN A 673 -35.92 16.46 -22.89
C ASN A 673 -37.36 15.93 -23.05
N ALA A 674 -38.02 16.33 -24.13
CA ALA A 674 -39.29 15.78 -24.59
C ALA A 674 -39.14 15.27 -26.03
N PRO A 675 -39.62 14.07 -26.39
CA PRO A 675 -40.39 13.12 -25.56
C PRO A 675 -39.56 12.46 -24.43
N PRO A 676 -40.19 11.73 -23.48
CA PRO A 676 -39.48 11.01 -22.42
C PRO A 676 -38.43 10.04 -22.96
N GLU A 677 -37.32 9.87 -22.24
CA GLU A 677 -36.26 8.90 -22.54
C GLU A 677 -36.77 7.45 -22.42
N LEU A 678 -37.57 7.17 -21.38
CA LEU A 678 -38.29 5.90 -21.23
C LEU A 678 -39.79 6.17 -21.25
N LEU A 679 -40.53 5.35 -21.99
CA LEU A 679 -41.99 5.32 -21.98
C LEU A 679 -42.45 3.86 -22.03
N GLY A 680 -43.31 3.46 -21.09
CA GLY A 680 -43.79 2.07 -21.03
C GLY A 680 -45.11 1.89 -20.28
N ASP A 681 -45.73 0.73 -20.50
CA ASP A 681 -46.91 0.25 -19.79
C ASP A 681 -46.55 -1.05 -19.07
N LEU A 682 -46.31 -0.96 -17.76
CA LEU A 682 -45.83 -2.04 -16.92
C LEU A 682 -46.57 -2.03 -15.58
N PRO A 683 -47.00 -3.20 -15.04
CA PRO A 683 -47.51 -3.25 -13.67
C PRO A 683 -46.45 -2.82 -12.66
N LYS A 684 -46.89 -2.40 -11.46
CA LYS A 684 -45.98 -2.11 -10.35
C LYS A 684 -45.23 -3.37 -9.91
N GLY A 685 -43.94 -3.20 -9.61
CA GLY A 685 -43.05 -4.29 -9.19
C GLY A 685 -43.09 -4.63 -7.70
N TYR A 686 -43.87 -3.90 -6.91
CA TYR A 686 -43.89 -3.99 -5.45
C TYR A 686 -45.29 -4.28 -4.88
N PRO A 687 -45.40 -4.92 -3.70
CA PRO A 687 -46.69 -5.17 -3.04
C PRO A 687 -47.44 -3.89 -2.63
N ASP A 688 -48.74 -4.03 -2.34
CA ASP A 688 -49.53 -2.92 -1.78
C ASP A 688 -48.95 -2.42 -0.45
N GLY A 689 -48.99 -1.11 -0.23
CA GLY A 689 -48.57 -0.48 1.03
C GLY A 689 -47.06 -0.25 1.20
N VAL A 690 -46.23 -0.50 0.18
CA VAL A 690 -44.79 -0.20 0.23
C VAL A 690 -44.53 1.30 0.30
N THR A 691 -43.91 1.73 1.41
CA THR A 691 -43.52 3.12 1.71
C THR A 691 -42.01 3.36 1.61
N GLN A 692 -41.22 2.29 1.45
CA GLN A 692 -39.77 2.35 1.38
C GLN A 692 -39.29 2.72 -0.02
N ILE A 693 -38.30 3.61 -0.06
CA ILE A 693 -37.54 3.91 -1.26
C ILE A 693 -36.04 3.85 -0.97
N PHE A 694 -35.28 3.55 -2.02
CA PHE A 694 -33.83 3.47 -2.00
C PHE A 694 -33.25 4.30 -3.14
N LEU A 695 -32.16 5.00 -2.85
CA LEU A 695 -31.39 5.78 -3.82
C LEU A 695 -29.99 5.21 -3.90
N GLY A 696 -29.46 5.11 -5.12
CA GLY A 696 -28.14 4.57 -5.37
C GLY A 696 -28.01 3.07 -5.16
N GLY A 697 -29.12 2.32 -5.22
CA GLY A 697 -29.12 0.87 -5.26
C GLY A 697 -30.54 0.32 -5.24
N ARG A 698 -30.67 -0.96 -5.56
CA ARG A 698 -31.95 -1.67 -5.44
C ARG A 698 -32.34 -1.93 -3.99
N ASN A 699 -33.61 -2.22 -3.77
CA ASN A 699 -34.18 -2.65 -2.50
C ASN A 699 -33.51 -3.92 -1.91
N ASP A 700 -32.89 -4.77 -2.74
CA ASP A 700 -32.10 -5.94 -2.34
C ASP A 700 -30.57 -5.69 -2.26
N ASN A 701 -30.17 -4.42 -2.31
CA ASN A 701 -28.77 -3.97 -2.30
C ASN A 701 -27.93 -4.38 -3.53
N PHE A 702 -28.58 -4.84 -4.61
CA PHE A 702 -27.88 -5.19 -5.84
C PHE A 702 -27.40 -3.96 -6.63
N ALA A 703 -26.19 -4.06 -7.18
CA ALA A 703 -25.56 -3.09 -8.08
C ALA A 703 -25.68 -1.62 -7.63
N THR A 704 -25.20 -1.32 -6.43
CA THR A 704 -25.19 0.02 -5.83
C THR A 704 -24.32 1.03 -6.60
N LEU A 705 -24.75 2.29 -6.64
CA LEU A 705 -24.07 3.37 -7.33
C LEU A 705 -22.65 3.60 -6.78
N GLN A 706 -21.70 3.73 -7.70
CA GLN A 706 -20.38 4.30 -7.45
C GLN A 706 -20.38 5.69 -8.09
N GLY A 707 -20.65 6.72 -7.31
CA GLY A 707 -20.87 8.06 -7.86
C GLY A 707 -21.55 9.00 -6.90
N ARG A 708 -22.36 9.91 -7.45
CA ARG A 708 -22.94 11.03 -6.70
C ARG A 708 -24.42 11.19 -6.97
N ILE A 709 -25.17 11.58 -5.94
CA ILE A 709 -26.60 11.95 -6.02
C ILE A 709 -26.82 13.29 -5.31
N ALA A 710 -27.65 14.15 -5.89
CA ALA A 710 -28.03 15.44 -5.33
C ALA A 710 -29.52 15.74 -5.57
N GLU A 711 -30.09 16.63 -4.75
CA GLU A 711 -31.42 17.24 -4.95
C GLU A 711 -32.54 16.23 -5.23
N VAL A 712 -32.74 15.29 -4.30
CA VAL A 712 -33.74 14.24 -4.47
C VAL A 712 -35.09 14.72 -3.92
N ALA A 713 -36.09 14.87 -4.78
CA ALA A 713 -37.45 15.21 -4.37
C ALA A 713 -38.44 14.13 -4.82
N VAL A 714 -39.35 13.77 -3.90
CA VAL A 714 -40.38 12.76 -4.14
C VAL A 714 -41.75 13.41 -4.06
N TYR A 715 -42.61 13.07 -5.00
CA TYR A 715 -43.97 13.59 -5.14
C TYR A 715 -44.97 12.47 -4.99
N ASP A 716 -46.00 12.69 -4.19
CA ASP A 716 -47.15 11.81 -3.96
C ASP A 716 -48.19 11.86 -5.11
N ARG A 717 -47.74 12.22 -6.31
CA ARG A 717 -48.55 12.34 -7.52
C ARG A 717 -47.70 12.13 -8.78
N ALA A 718 -48.36 11.80 -9.88
CA ALA A 718 -47.75 11.87 -11.21
C ALA A 718 -47.60 13.34 -11.65
N LEU A 719 -46.37 13.79 -11.91
CA LEU A 719 -46.11 15.14 -12.42
C LEU A 719 -46.54 15.24 -13.89
N PRO A 720 -47.18 16.35 -14.31
CA PRO A 720 -47.52 16.55 -15.72
C PRO A 720 -46.25 16.73 -16.56
N PRO A 721 -46.24 16.31 -17.85
CA PRO A 721 -45.07 16.39 -18.73
C PRO A 721 -44.40 17.77 -18.81
N GLU A 722 -45.21 18.84 -18.83
CA GLU A 722 -44.72 20.21 -18.86
C GLU A 722 -43.99 20.61 -17.57
N GLU A 723 -44.40 20.07 -16.42
CA GLU A 723 -43.71 20.32 -15.17
C GLU A 723 -42.41 19.52 -15.15
N ALA A 724 -42.44 18.23 -15.49
CA ALA A 724 -41.26 17.35 -15.53
C ALA A 724 -40.13 17.88 -16.43
N THR A 725 -40.48 18.45 -17.59
CA THR A 725 -39.51 19.04 -18.53
C THR A 725 -38.97 20.39 -18.07
N ARG A 726 -39.83 21.26 -17.52
CA ARG A 726 -39.44 22.60 -17.02
C ARG A 726 -38.47 22.55 -15.83
N ARG A 727 -38.44 21.46 -15.06
CA ARG A 727 -37.50 21.29 -13.92
C ARG A 727 -36.04 21.48 -14.32
N HIS A 728 -35.63 20.88 -15.43
CA HIS A 728 -34.27 21.02 -15.93
C HIS A 728 -33.97 22.43 -16.44
N ALA A 729 -34.96 23.11 -17.02
CA ALA A 729 -34.78 24.48 -17.50
C ALA A 729 -34.52 25.44 -16.33
N ALA A 730 -35.20 25.27 -15.19
CA ALA A 730 -34.93 26.04 -13.98
C ALA A 730 -33.49 25.86 -13.49
N ALA A 731 -32.90 24.67 -13.66
CA ALA A 731 -31.49 24.40 -13.36
C ALA A 731 -30.49 25.05 -14.33
N LYS A 732 -30.90 25.42 -15.55
CA LYS A 732 -30.04 26.07 -16.56
C LYS A 732 -30.17 27.60 -16.61
N SER A 733 -31.17 28.17 -15.93
CA SER A 733 -31.54 29.58 -16.04
C SER A 733 -30.56 30.59 -15.38
N GLY A 734 -29.42 30.13 -14.86
CA GLY A 734 -28.41 30.97 -14.20
C GLY A 734 -27.24 31.46 -15.07
N ASP A 735 -27.07 30.97 -16.30
CA ASP A 735 -25.90 31.25 -17.15
C ASP A 735 -26.07 32.44 -18.11
N SER A 736 -27.09 33.28 -17.91
CA SER A 736 -27.29 34.48 -18.73
C SER A 736 -27.20 35.75 -17.88
N HIS A 737 -25.96 36.16 -17.54
CA HIS A 737 -25.61 37.57 -17.32
C HIS A 737 -24.13 37.84 -17.57
#